data_AF-Q2W3B9-F1
#
_entry.id   AF-Q2W3B9-F1
#
_cell.length_a   1.000
_cell.length_b   1.000
_cell.length_c   1.000
_cell.angle_alpha   90.00
_cell.angle_beta   90.00
_cell.angle_gamma   90.00
#
_symmetry.space_group_name_H-M   'P 1'
#
loop_
_entity.id
_entity.type
_entity.pdbx_description
1 polymer ?
#
loop_
_entity_poly.entity_id
_entity_poly.type
_entity_poly.pdbx_seq_one_letter_code
_entity_poly.pdbx_strand_id
1 'polypeptide(L)'
;MDISIHGKAVFAATFGAGDAPTVVLVHGAGGSHRTWSGIAETIAAKGFRVVAPDLPGHGASAGPALASICAQADWLSDFMAAAGIGRAALAGHSMGALAALDCAARHPAKVSSLLLLGAAAAMPVNQALLDMALADPPAAAALIAKWSFAKEPPPAPALLVGTAADLAASPPGVLHADLAACNRYDEGAAMADLVACPATVIIGGQDRMSPPEAGRALAGLLRHGRVAELGSAGHMMMAEHPEATTSAMVDALDPSLDPTDWDALRAQAHRMLDQSLDFIRDIRQGPVWRPMPPEVRQAFDAALPRAGQALTAIDAEFRSLVEPFGSGNLHPGFMGWVQGAGTVEGMLAEMLAGGLNANLGGRDHAPIEVERQVLRWMRALFHYPEGASGLFVTGASMANFLAVLVARTKALGTDIRRTGMSGGEGLTAYASRAAHGCIPQAFELSGLGSASLRLLPTDSRHRLDLDALRRAVAADRAAGRRPFMVIGSAGTVDVGAVDDLAALADTAAAENLWFHVDGALGALGAMSAELTPLLAGIERSDSIAFDFHKWGQVPYDAGFFLARDGEVHRAAFASPAAYLRRETRGLAAGSPWPCDYGPDLSRGFRALKTWVTLKAHGMDALGAAMARCCRVARHLAARVEAEPDLELLAPVALNIVCFHRPGADSDRIVAELQEAGIAAPSTTSIGGTQAIRAAIVNHRTREDDVNRMVDAVLAVSAK
;
A
#
# COMPACT_ATOMS: atom_id res chain seq x y z
N MET A 1 -22.50 18.40 38.96
CA MET A 1 -21.69 17.57 39.90
C MET A 1 -21.36 18.41 41.12
N ASP A 2 -21.30 17.82 42.32
CA ASP A 2 -20.87 18.54 43.54
C ASP A 2 -19.35 18.43 43.68
N ILE A 3 -18.63 19.40 43.14
CA ILE A 3 -17.16 19.45 43.14
C ILE A 3 -16.70 20.62 44.01
N SER A 4 -15.61 20.45 44.77
CA SER A 4 -14.96 21.54 45.51
C SER A 4 -13.49 21.63 45.12
N ILE A 5 -13.05 22.82 44.73
CA ILE A 5 -11.66 23.10 44.37
C ILE A 5 -11.20 24.28 45.23
N HIS A 6 -10.07 24.13 45.92
CA HIS A 6 -9.54 25.14 46.84
C HIS A 6 -10.58 25.68 47.85
N GLY A 7 -11.51 24.82 48.29
CA GLY A 7 -12.58 25.17 49.24
C GLY A 7 -13.74 25.97 48.64
N LYS A 8 -13.85 26.05 47.30
CA LYS A 8 -14.96 26.70 46.58
C LYS A 8 -15.79 25.66 45.84
N ALA A 9 -17.11 25.78 45.96
CA ALA A 9 -18.04 24.95 45.20
C ALA A 9 -17.94 25.26 43.69
N VAL A 10 -17.86 24.21 42.88
CA VAL A 10 -17.74 24.27 41.42
C VAL A 10 -18.92 23.55 40.79
N PHE A 11 -19.59 24.24 39.87
CA PHE A 11 -20.63 23.65 39.05
C PHE A 11 -20.03 23.12 37.74
N ALA A 12 -20.52 21.97 37.31
CA ALA A 12 -20.27 21.43 35.98
C ALA A 12 -21.52 20.70 35.47
N ALA A 13 -21.95 21.03 34.26
CA ALA A 13 -22.96 20.28 33.53
C ALA A 13 -22.32 19.01 32.95
N THR A 14 -23.05 17.89 32.99
CA THR A 14 -22.51 16.58 32.59
C THR A 14 -23.50 15.80 31.76
N PHE A 15 -23.02 15.20 30.68
CA PHE A 15 -23.80 14.43 29.72
C PHE A 15 -23.07 13.14 29.34
N GLY A 16 -23.81 12.12 28.90
CA GLY A 16 -23.25 10.83 28.47
C GLY A 16 -22.90 9.87 29.61
N ALA A 17 -22.38 8.69 29.25
CA ALA A 17 -22.03 7.63 30.19
C ALA A 17 -20.70 7.91 30.92
N GLY A 18 -20.55 7.43 32.15
CA GLY A 18 -19.40 7.75 33.02
C GLY A 18 -18.06 7.17 32.58
N ASP A 19 -18.09 6.05 31.85
CA ASP A 19 -16.97 5.24 31.37
C ASP A 19 -16.53 5.58 29.93
N ALA A 20 -17.29 6.41 29.23
CA ALA A 20 -16.95 6.90 27.89
C ALA A 20 -15.72 7.84 27.90
N PRO A 21 -14.99 7.94 26.77
CA PRO A 21 -13.94 8.95 26.60
C PRO A 21 -14.46 10.36 26.92
N THR A 22 -13.71 11.10 27.74
CA THR A 22 -14.19 12.38 28.29
C THR A 22 -13.75 13.57 27.45
N VAL A 23 -14.69 14.50 27.21
CA VAL A 23 -14.48 15.81 26.62
C VAL A 23 -14.85 16.88 27.65
N VAL A 24 -13.91 17.77 27.97
CA VAL A 24 -14.15 18.91 28.86
C VAL A 24 -14.34 20.16 28.01
N LEU A 25 -15.49 20.83 28.17
CA LEU A 25 -15.88 22.00 27.39
C LEU A 25 -15.70 23.29 28.21
N VAL A 26 -14.77 24.16 27.78
CA VAL A 26 -14.36 25.37 28.50
C VAL A 26 -14.94 26.60 27.81
N HIS A 27 -15.82 27.32 28.50
CA HIS A 27 -16.51 28.50 27.95
C HIS A 27 -15.57 29.72 27.77
N GLY A 28 -16.02 30.67 26.94
CA GLY A 28 -15.34 31.94 26.71
C GLY A 28 -15.60 33.01 27.78
N ALA A 29 -15.08 34.22 27.56
CA ALA A 29 -15.15 35.35 28.50
C ALA A 29 -16.60 35.73 28.84
N GLY A 30 -16.91 35.84 30.13
CA GLY A 30 -18.26 36.12 30.64
C GLY A 30 -19.30 35.05 30.34
N GLY A 31 -18.86 33.88 29.88
CA GLY A 31 -19.71 32.73 29.55
C GLY A 31 -19.99 31.81 30.74
N SER A 32 -20.66 30.71 30.45
CA SER A 32 -20.85 29.59 31.39
C SER A 32 -21.02 28.28 30.61
N HIS A 33 -21.30 27.17 31.28
CA HIS A 33 -21.67 25.88 30.68
C HIS A 33 -22.77 25.99 29.62
N ARG A 34 -23.65 27.01 29.72
CA ARG A 34 -24.73 27.28 28.75
C ARG A 34 -24.24 27.60 27.34
N THR A 35 -22.99 28.04 27.19
CA THR A 35 -22.33 28.23 25.88
C THR A 35 -22.38 26.95 25.03
N TRP A 36 -22.44 25.80 25.70
CA TRP A 36 -22.40 24.48 25.09
C TRP A 36 -23.76 23.78 25.02
N SER A 37 -24.86 24.48 25.34
CA SER A 37 -26.20 23.92 25.25
C SER A 37 -26.52 23.46 23.83
N GLY A 38 -27.03 22.23 23.68
CA GLY A 38 -27.28 21.56 22.40
C GLY A 38 -26.05 20.85 21.83
N ILE A 39 -24.87 21.44 21.97
CA ILE A 39 -23.60 20.83 21.54
C ILE A 39 -23.22 19.67 22.46
N ALA A 40 -23.28 19.88 23.78
CA ALA A 40 -22.86 18.91 24.77
C ALA A 40 -23.68 17.60 24.71
N GLU A 41 -25.00 17.72 24.52
CA GLU A 41 -25.91 16.60 24.33
C GLU A 41 -25.60 15.83 23.04
N THR A 42 -25.28 16.55 21.96
CA THR A 42 -24.99 15.95 20.65
C THR A 42 -23.65 15.20 20.66
N ILE A 43 -22.60 15.77 21.27
CA ILE A 43 -21.32 15.06 21.46
C ILE A 43 -21.53 13.83 22.36
N ALA A 44 -22.33 13.94 23.42
CA ALA A 44 -22.64 12.81 24.29
C ALA A 44 -23.37 11.68 23.54
N ALA A 45 -24.30 12.01 22.64
CA ALA A 45 -24.99 11.05 21.79
C ALA A 45 -24.04 10.30 20.82
N LYS A 46 -22.84 10.85 20.56
CA LYS A 46 -21.78 10.21 19.76
C LYS A 46 -20.84 9.33 20.59
N GLY A 47 -21.19 9.05 21.85
CA GLY A 47 -20.48 8.10 22.70
C GLY A 47 -19.36 8.71 23.56
N PHE A 48 -19.38 10.03 23.75
CA PHE A 48 -18.46 10.73 24.66
C PHE A 48 -19.12 11.02 26.01
N ARG A 49 -18.31 11.08 27.06
CA ARG A 49 -18.67 11.74 28.31
C ARG A 49 -18.37 13.22 28.17
N VAL A 50 -19.34 14.09 28.38
CA VAL A 50 -19.14 15.55 28.27
C VAL A 50 -19.23 16.18 29.63
N VAL A 51 -18.26 17.04 29.96
CA VAL A 51 -18.21 17.80 31.21
C VAL A 51 -17.95 19.27 30.88
N ALA A 52 -18.92 20.14 31.15
CA ALA A 52 -18.80 21.58 30.91
C ALA A 52 -18.76 22.32 32.26
N PRO A 53 -17.57 22.60 32.82
CA PRO A 53 -17.44 23.38 34.05
C PRO A 53 -17.81 24.85 33.85
N ASP A 54 -18.38 25.44 34.89
CA ASP A 54 -18.34 26.90 35.07
C ASP A 54 -17.01 27.26 35.73
N LEU A 55 -16.22 28.12 35.09
CA LEU A 55 -14.98 28.66 35.68
C LEU A 55 -15.30 29.42 36.98
N PRO A 56 -14.33 29.63 37.90
CA PRO A 56 -14.56 30.42 39.11
C PRO A 56 -15.16 31.79 38.77
N GLY A 57 -16.18 32.22 39.53
CA GLY A 57 -16.91 33.47 39.29
C GLY A 57 -17.97 33.43 38.19
N HIS A 58 -18.15 32.29 37.50
CA HIS A 58 -19.08 32.15 36.39
C HIS A 58 -20.25 31.23 36.74
N GLY A 59 -21.39 31.45 36.06
CA GLY A 59 -22.58 30.61 36.16
C GLY A 59 -22.97 30.29 37.61
N ALA A 60 -22.89 29.01 37.98
CA ALA A 60 -23.22 28.53 39.32
C ALA A 60 -21.98 28.18 40.18
N SER A 61 -20.76 28.45 39.70
CA SER A 61 -19.51 28.25 40.45
C SER A 61 -19.23 29.39 41.42
N ALA A 62 -18.69 29.07 42.59
CA ALA A 62 -18.32 30.04 43.62
C ALA A 62 -16.87 30.56 43.44
N GLY A 63 -16.55 31.67 44.11
CA GLY A 63 -15.22 32.28 44.09
C GLY A 63 -15.09 33.43 43.09
N PRO A 64 -13.96 34.17 43.12
CA PRO A 64 -13.71 35.25 42.16
C PRO A 64 -13.25 34.70 40.81
N ALA A 65 -13.48 35.47 39.74
CA ALA A 65 -12.88 35.19 38.43
C ALA A 65 -11.36 35.14 38.52
N LEU A 66 -10.75 34.22 37.77
CA LEU A 66 -9.30 34.02 37.74
C LEU A 66 -8.64 35.14 36.91
N ALA A 67 -7.57 35.72 37.45
CA ALA A 67 -6.97 36.93 36.90
C ALA A 67 -6.08 36.73 35.64
N SER A 68 -5.78 35.49 35.25
CA SER A 68 -4.93 35.18 34.09
C SER A 68 -5.32 33.85 33.42
N ILE A 69 -4.98 33.71 32.14
CA ILE A 69 -5.15 32.46 31.37
C ILE A 69 -4.37 31.31 32.01
N CYS A 70 -3.13 31.55 32.48
CA CYS A 70 -2.32 30.53 33.14
C CYS A 70 -2.99 30.01 34.42
N ALA A 71 -3.65 30.89 35.19
CA ALA A 71 -4.41 30.49 36.38
C ALA A 71 -5.64 29.65 36.00
N GLN A 72 -6.33 29.99 34.88
CA GLN A 72 -7.42 29.17 34.35
C GLN A 72 -6.92 27.79 33.91
N ALA A 73 -5.76 27.71 33.26
CA ALA A 73 -5.14 26.45 32.83
C ALA A 73 -4.77 25.52 33.99
N ASP A 74 -4.18 26.07 35.06
CA ASP A 74 -3.87 25.30 36.28
C ASP A 74 -5.16 24.85 36.98
N TRP A 75 -6.16 25.73 37.04
CA TRP A 75 -7.47 25.38 37.58
C TRP A 75 -8.17 24.27 36.80
N LEU A 76 -8.04 24.24 35.46
CA LEU A 76 -8.58 23.15 34.63
C LEU A 76 -7.95 21.79 35.00
N SER A 77 -6.63 21.77 35.24
CA SER A 77 -5.93 20.54 35.69
C SER A 77 -6.43 20.07 37.07
N ASP A 78 -6.61 21.01 38.01
CA ASP A 78 -7.18 20.75 39.34
C ASP A 78 -8.63 20.26 39.25
N PHE A 79 -9.43 20.88 38.38
CA PHE A 79 -10.81 20.49 38.13
C PHE A 79 -10.91 19.08 37.60
N MET A 80 -10.10 18.73 36.60
CA MET A 80 -10.05 17.38 36.06
C MET A 80 -9.71 16.37 37.15
N ALA A 81 -8.73 16.67 38.00
CA ALA A 81 -8.38 15.81 39.14
C ALA A 81 -9.56 15.65 40.11
N ALA A 82 -10.20 16.75 40.52
CA ALA A 82 -11.33 16.74 41.45
C ALA A 82 -12.59 16.04 40.89
N ALA A 83 -12.79 16.12 39.57
CA ALA A 83 -13.89 15.44 38.86
C ALA A 83 -13.61 13.96 38.56
N GLY A 84 -12.47 13.41 39.00
CA GLY A 84 -12.04 12.04 38.73
C GLY A 84 -11.65 11.78 37.26
N ILE A 85 -11.27 12.83 36.54
CA ILE A 85 -10.87 12.79 35.13
C ILE A 85 -9.34 12.71 35.06
N GLY A 86 -8.82 11.50 34.82
CA GLY A 86 -7.37 11.27 34.70
C GLY A 86 -6.79 11.90 33.44
N ARG A 87 -7.48 11.77 32.30
CA ARG A 87 -7.11 12.31 30.99
C ARG A 87 -8.37 12.56 30.14
N ALA A 88 -8.43 13.66 29.41
CA ALA A 88 -9.58 14.02 28.57
C ALA A 88 -9.18 14.84 27.35
N ALA A 89 -10.07 14.92 26.36
CA ALA A 89 -9.98 15.96 25.34
C ALA A 89 -10.44 17.29 25.94
N LEU A 90 -9.72 18.37 25.65
CA LEU A 90 -10.13 19.73 26.04
C LEU A 90 -10.65 20.45 24.81
N ALA A 91 -11.86 20.99 24.89
CA ALA A 91 -12.38 21.90 23.88
C ALA A 91 -12.66 23.26 24.53
N GLY A 92 -12.03 24.30 24.01
CA GLY A 92 -12.19 25.65 24.52
C GLY A 92 -12.73 26.59 23.45
N HIS A 93 -13.61 27.51 23.84
CA HIS A 93 -14.10 28.59 22.99
C HIS A 93 -13.51 29.93 23.44
N SER A 94 -12.99 30.72 22.49
CA SER A 94 -12.48 32.08 22.75
C SER A 94 -11.43 32.09 23.88
N MET A 95 -11.66 32.83 24.99
CA MET A 95 -10.83 32.75 26.20
C MET A 95 -10.58 31.32 26.69
N GLY A 96 -11.61 30.47 26.68
CA GLY A 96 -11.49 29.07 27.08
C GLY A 96 -10.56 28.28 26.16
N ALA A 97 -10.41 28.68 24.89
CA ALA A 97 -9.45 28.09 23.97
C ALA A 97 -8.00 28.42 24.39
N LEU A 98 -7.73 29.65 24.84
CA LEU A 98 -6.42 30.01 25.41
C LEU A 98 -6.12 29.21 26.67
N ALA A 99 -7.09 29.06 27.58
CA ALA A 99 -6.93 28.26 28.80
C ALA A 99 -6.71 26.78 28.50
N ALA A 100 -7.42 26.22 27.52
CA ALA A 100 -7.24 24.83 27.09
C ALA A 100 -5.88 24.60 26.42
N LEU A 101 -5.42 25.52 25.57
CA LEU A 101 -4.10 25.51 24.95
C LEU A 101 -2.98 25.51 26.01
N ASP A 102 -3.05 26.44 26.94
CA ASP A 102 -2.08 26.61 28.02
C ASP A 102 -2.10 25.38 28.96
N CYS A 103 -3.27 24.83 29.26
CA CYS A 103 -3.41 23.59 30.03
C CYS A 103 -2.77 22.38 29.33
N ALA A 104 -2.97 22.24 28.01
CA ALA A 104 -2.38 21.15 27.24
C ALA A 104 -0.85 21.22 27.18
N ALA A 105 -0.29 22.43 27.12
CA ALA A 105 1.15 22.64 27.16
C ALA A 105 1.77 22.38 28.55
N ARG A 106 1.12 22.87 29.62
CA ARG A 106 1.66 22.80 31.00
C ARG A 106 1.36 21.45 31.67
N HIS A 107 0.26 20.79 31.29
CA HIS A 107 -0.20 19.53 31.87
C HIS A 107 -0.42 18.44 30.79
N PRO A 108 0.60 18.09 29.97
CA PRO A 108 0.41 17.25 28.77
C PRO A 108 -0.13 15.84 29.07
N ALA A 109 0.12 15.30 30.27
CA ALA A 109 -0.41 14.01 30.68
C ALA A 109 -1.96 14.01 30.88
N LYS A 110 -2.55 15.19 31.10
CA LYS A 110 -3.99 15.36 31.32
C LYS A 110 -4.78 15.46 30.02
N VAL A 111 -4.14 15.86 28.92
CA VAL A 111 -4.85 16.17 27.67
C VAL A 111 -4.62 15.08 26.62
N SER A 112 -5.70 14.49 26.09
CA SER A 112 -5.63 13.49 25.02
C SER A 112 -5.74 14.10 23.63
N SER A 113 -6.52 15.17 23.49
CA SER A 113 -6.71 15.94 22.25
C SER A 113 -7.15 17.37 22.61
N LEU A 114 -6.88 18.32 21.73
CA LEU A 114 -7.20 19.73 21.92
C LEU A 114 -8.08 20.26 20.79
N LEU A 115 -9.16 20.96 21.14
CA LEU A 115 -10.08 21.59 20.20
C LEU A 115 -10.18 23.08 20.54
N LEU A 116 -9.80 23.94 19.60
CA LEU A 116 -9.68 25.38 19.82
C LEU A 116 -10.67 26.10 18.91
N LEU A 117 -11.77 26.58 19.47
CA LEU A 117 -12.88 27.19 18.73
C LEU A 117 -12.82 28.72 18.82
N GLY A 118 -12.82 29.39 17.67
CA GLY A 118 -12.71 30.86 17.63
C GLY A 118 -11.41 31.36 18.27
N ALA A 119 -10.30 30.65 18.00
CA ALA A 119 -9.04 30.79 18.73
C ALA A 119 -7.95 31.52 17.92
N ALA A 120 -7.04 32.18 18.65
CA ALA A 120 -5.82 32.79 18.15
C ALA A 120 -4.71 32.64 19.21
N ALA A 121 -3.43 32.78 18.83
CA ALA A 121 -2.32 32.70 19.78
C ALA A 121 -2.30 33.86 20.80
N ALA A 122 -2.92 34.99 20.46
CA ALA A 122 -3.14 36.13 21.35
C ALA A 122 -4.48 36.78 20.98
N MET A 123 -5.18 37.35 21.98
CA MET A 123 -6.49 37.99 21.81
C MET A 123 -6.50 39.37 22.47
N PRO A 124 -5.84 40.38 21.88
CA PRO A 124 -5.84 41.73 22.43
C PRO A 124 -7.27 42.30 22.44
N VAL A 125 -7.62 43.00 23.51
CA VAL A 125 -8.95 43.58 23.69
C VAL A 125 -8.87 45.10 23.59
N ASN A 126 -9.79 45.70 22.83
CA ASN A 126 -9.86 47.14 22.70
C ASN A 126 -10.08 47.82 24.07
N GLN A 127 -9.27 48.84 24.41
CA GLN A 127 -9.35 49.52 25.70
C GLN A 127 -10.75 50.10 25.99
N ALA A 128 -11.45 50.63 24.99
CA ALA A 128 -12.81 51.14 25.18
C ALA A 128 -13.80 50.03 25.57
N LEU A 129 -13.59 48.80 25.09
CA LEU A 129 -14.40 47.65 25.50
C LEU A 129 -14.07 47.20 26.93
N LEU A 130 -12.80 47.26 27.33
CA LEU A 130 -12.40 47.00 28.73
C LEU A 130 -13.05 48.03 29.68
N ASP A 131 -12.91 49.32 29.36
CA ASP A 131 -13.48 50.40 30.18
C ASP A 131 -15.00 50.26 30.26
N MET A 132 -15.66 49.92 29.15
CA MET A 132 -17.10 49.66 29.10
C MET A 132 -17.49 48.42 29.91
N ALA A 133 -16.74 47.32 29.84
CA ALA A 133 -17.03 46.12 30.63
C ALA A 133 -16.94 46.36 32.15
N LEU A 134 -16.23 47.40 32.57
CA LEU A 134 -16.17 47.83 33.97
C LEU A 134 -17.29 48.83 34.32
N ALA A 135 -17.54 49.81 33.46
CA ALA A 135 -18.46 50.93 33.74
C ALA A 135 -19.93 50.64 33.38
N ASP A 136 -20.18 49.87 32.31
CA ASP A 136 -21.50 49.50 31.80
C ASP A 136 -21.46 48.06 31.21
N PRO A 137 -21.40 47.02 32.06
CA PRO A 137 -21.33 45.63 31.62
C PRO A 137 -22.45 45.20 30.66
N PRO A 138 -23.73 45.61 30.84
CA PRO A 138 -24.78 45.32 29.86
C PRO A 138 -24.51 45.90 28.47
N ALA A 139 -23.99 47.12 28.36
CA ALA A 139 -23.61 47.70 27.08
C ALA A 139 -22.43 46.96 26.43
N ALA A 140 -21.43 46.58 27.22
CA ALA A 140 -20.31 45.76 26.75
C ALA A 140 -20.79 44.39 26.23
N ALA A 141 -21.68 43.72 26.97
CA ALA A 141 -22.28 42.45 26.56
C ALA A 141 -23.06 42.55 25.24
N ALA A 142 -23.86 43.61 25.07
CA ALA A 142 -24.58 43.85 23.82
C ALA A 142 -23.65 44.11 22.62
N LEU A 143 -22.53 44.82 22.85
CA LEU A 143 -21.53 45.09 21.82
C LEU A 143 -20.78 43.81 21.42
N ILE A 144 -20.36 43.00 22.39
CA ILE A 144 -19.72 41.69 22.15
C ILE A 144 -20.67 40.79 21.37
N ALA A 145 -21.92 40.62 21.84
CA ALA A 145 -22.92 39.82 21.15
C ALA A 145 -23.12 40.29 19.70
N LYS A 146 -23.09 41.60 19.41
CA LYS A 146 -23.18 42.09 18.02
C LYS A 146 -21.99 41.68 17.16
N TRP A 147 -20.77 41.58 17.70
CA TRP A 147 -19.56 41.21 16.97
C TRP A 147 -19.33 39.71 16.87
N SER A 148 -19.91 38.94 17.79
CA SER A 148 -19.78 37.50 17.91
C SER A 148 -20.35 36.68 16.74
N PHE A 149 -21.26 37.23 15.94
CA PHE A 149 -21.95 36.48 14.88
C PHE A 149 -21.45 36.85 13.48
N ALA A 150 -21.69 35.97 12.50
CA ALA A 150 -21.45 36.22 11.09
C ALA A 150 -22.20 37.48 10.62
N LYS A 151 -21.65 38.13 9.59
CA LYS A 151 -22.30 39.30 8.99
C LYS A 151 -23.36 38.87 7.99
N GLU A 152 -23.07 37.83 7.21
CA GLU A 152 -23.92 37.34 6.11
C GLU A 152 -24.06 35.80 6.14
N PRO A 153 -25.27 35.24 6.32
CA PRO A 153 -26.49 35.96 6.67
C PRO A 153 -26.39 36.56 8.08
N PRO A 154 -27.11 37.65 8.37
CA PRO A 154 -27.15 38.20 9.72
C PRO A 154 -27.81 37.21 10.69
N PRO A 155 -27.41 37.19 11.96
CA PRO A 155 -27.96 36.26 12.95
C PRO A 155 -29.43 36.57 13.23
N ALA A 156 -30.18 35.53 13.62
CA ALA A 156 -31.53 35.71 14.13
C ALA A 156 -31.51 36.67 15.34
N PRO A 157 -32.43 37.65 15.44
CA PRO A 157 -32.45 38.60 16.56
C PRO A 157 -32.49 37.92 17.94
N ALA A 158 -33.13 36.76 18.04
CA ALA A 158 -33.16 35.96 19.27
C ALA A 158 -31.77 35.48 19.72
N LEU A 159 -30.86 35.16 18.79
CA LEU A 159 -29.49 34.75 19.11
C LEU A 159 -28.70 35.93 19.68
N LEU A 160 -28.81 37.11 19.05
CA LEU A 160 -28.15 38.33 19.54
C LEU A 160 -28.64 38.72 20.95
N VAL A 161 -29.95 38.72 21.16
CA VAL A 161 -30.55 39.04 22.47
C VAL A 161 -30.18 37.99 23.51
N GLY A 162 -30.23 36.71 23.15
CA GLY A 162 -29.86 35.60 24.03
C GLY A 162 -28.41 35.68 24.48
N THR A 163 -27.47 35.81 23.54
CA THR A 163 -26.04 35.93 23.86
C THR A 163 -25.72 37.17 24.68
N ALA A 164 -26.33 38.32 24.37
CA ALA A 164 -26.16 39.53 25.18
C ALA A 164 -26.68 39.33 26.62
N ALA A 165 -27.84 38.67 26.77
CA ALA A 165 -28.43 38.38 28.08
C ALA A 165 -27.58 37.40 28.89
N ASP A 166 -27.06 36.34 28.25
CA ASP A 166 -26.19 35.36 28.92
C ASP A 166 -24.88 36.00 29.40
N LEU A 167 -24.25 36.85 28.58
CA LEU A 167 -23.06 37.61 28.98
C LEU A 167 -23.36 38.61 30.10
N ALA A 168 -24.49 39.34 30.00
CA ALA A 168 -24.89 40.31 31.02
C ALA A 168 -25.32 39.67 32.36
N ALA A 169 -25.65 38.37 32.36
CA ALA A 169 -25.93 37.61 33.57
C ALA A 169 -24.67 37.29 34.39
N SER A 170 -23.47 37.52 33.85
CA SER A 170 -22.22 37.38 34.60
C SER A 170 -22.16 38.33 35.80
N PRO A 171 -21.64 37.89 36.96
CA PRO A 171 -21.49 38.77 38.12
C PRO A 171 -20.66 40.03 37.82
N PRO A 172 -20.90 41.16 38.51
CA PRO A 172 -20.17 42.40 38.28
C PRO A 172 -18.64 42.22 38.32
N GLY A 173 -17.96 42.74 37.31
CA GLY A 173 -16.49 42.71 37.19
C GLY A 173 -15.91 41.42 36.57
N VAL A 174 -16.70 40.35 36.42
CA VAL A 174 -16.23 39.07 35.84
C VAL A 174 -15.87 39.22 34.37
N LEU A 175 -16.78 39.77 33.55
CA LEU A 175 -16.52 40.00 32.11
C LEU A 175 -15.27 40.87 31.89
N HIS A 176 -15.09 41.92 32.70
CA HIS A 176 -13.89 42.76 32.65
C HIS A 176 -12.64 41.96 33.01
N ALA A 177 -12.67 41.16 34.08
CA ALA A 177 -11.52 40.36 34.52
C ALA A 177 -11.06 39.39 33.42
N ASP A 178 -11.99 38.71 32.77
CA ASP A 178 -11.74 37.79 31.66
C ASP A 178 -11.14 38.48 30.44
N LEU A 179 -11.77 39.56 29.97
CA LEU A 179 -11.25 40.34 28.84
C LEU A 179 -9.85 40.88 29.14
N ALA A 180 -9.62 41.33 30.37
CA ALA A 180 -8.32 41.80 30.79
C ALA A 180 -7.29 40.66 30.87
N ALA A 181 -7.71 39.44 31.21
CA ALA A 181 -6.86 38.25 31.17
C ALA A 181 -6.46 37.89 29.73
N CYS A 182 -7.39 37.89 28.77
CA CYS A 182 -7.09 37.72 27.35
C CYS A 182 -6.14 38.80 26.83
N ASN A 183 -6.40 40.07 27.17
CA ASN A 183 -5.59 41.19 26.70
C ASN A 183 -4.13 41.15 27.20
N ARG A 184 -3.90 40.60 28.40
CA ARG A 184 -2.55 40.45 28.97
C ARG A 184 -1.82 39.18 28.51
N TYR A 185 -2.52 38.24 27.90
CA TYR A 185 -1.93 36.95 27.54
C TYR A 185 -1.16 37.03 26.23
N ASP A 186 0.14 36.78 26.29
CA ASP A 186 1.08 36.83 25.16
C ASP A 186 1.88 35.52 24.98
N GLU A 187 1.63 34.50 25.80
CA GLU A 187 2.38 33.23 25.79
C GLU A 187 1.86 32.19 24.77
N GLY A 188 0.71 32.41 24.13
CA GLY A 188 0.02 31.35 23.37
C GLY A 188 0.82 30.77 22.21
N ALA A 189 1.68 31.55 21.55
CA ALA A 189 2.56 31.04 20.50
C ALA A 189 3.64 30.08 21.06
N ALA A 190 4.21 30.40 22.22
CA ALA A 190 5.17 29.53 22.90
C ALA A 190 4.51 28.25 23.43
N MET A 191 3.29 28.36 23.96
CA MET A 191 2.54 27.20 24.45
C MET A 191 2.13 26.26 23.31
N ALA A 192 1.77 26.78 22.13
CA ALA A 192 1.41 25.96 20.97
C ALA A 192 2.53 24.99 20.54
N ASP A 193 3.80 25.43 20.59
CA ASP A 193 4.95 24.58 20.24
C ASP A 193 5.16 23.42 21.24
N LEU A 194 4.71 23.60 22.48
CA LEU A 194 4.82 22.61 23.56
C LEU A 194 3.66 21.60 23.58
N VAL A 195 2.58 21.83 22.83
CA VAL A 195 1.44 20.91 22.78
C VAL A 195 1.84 19.59 22.11
N ALA A 196 1.77 18.50 22.87
CA ALA A 196 2.16 17.17 22.42
C ALA A 196 1.00 16.33 21.84
N CYS A 197 -0.25 16.68 22.15
CA CYS A 197 -1.42 15.93 21.66
C CYS A 197 -1.89 16.44 20.29
N PRO A 198 -2.72 15.65 19.56
CA PRO A 198 -3.44 16.15 18.39
C PRO A 198 -4.26 17.39 18.74
N ALA A 199 -4.23 18.40 17.88
CA ALA A 199 -4.93 19.66 18.11
C ALA A 199 -5.67 20.11 16.84
N THR A 200 -6.93 20.49 16.96
CA THR A 200 -7.74 21.02 15.86
C THR A 200 -8.21 22.43 16.20
N VAL A 201 -7.90 23.39 15.33
CA VAL A 201 -8.42 24.76 15.40
C VAL A 201 -9.68 24.85 14.53
N ILE A 202 -10.82 25.10 15.15
CA ILE A 202 -12.12 25.25 14.47
C ILE A 202 -12.38 26.75 14.27
N ILE A 203 -12.47 27.15 13.01
CA ILE A 203 -12.47 28.54 12.56
C ILE A 203 -13.84 28.88 11.96
N GLY A 204 -14.44 29.97 12.40
CA GLY A 204 -15.58 30.57 11.69
C GLY A 204 -15.08 31.47 10.57
N GLY A 205 -15.48 31.20 9.32
CA GLY A 205 -15.01 31.95 8.14
C GLY A 205 -15.36 33.44 8.13
N GLN A 206 -16.29 33.88 8.99
CA GLN A 206 -16.68 35.27 9.20
C GLN A 206 -16.46 35.76 10.64
N ASP A 207 -15.59 35.07 11.40
CA ASP A 207 -15.25 35.50 12.76
C ASP A 207 -14.55 36.87 12.74
N ARG A 208 -15.17 37.86 13.39
CA ARG A 208 -14.68 39.25 13.49
C ARG A 208 -13.86 39.50 14.75
N MET A 209 -13.92 38.59 15.72
CA MET A 209 -13.23 38.71 17.00
C MET A 209 -11.90 37.97 16.97
N SER A 210 -11.89 36.78 16.39
CA SER A 210 -10.70 35.98 16.10
C SER A 210 -10.63 35.72 14.59
N PRO A 211 -10.04 36.64 13.79
CA PRO A 211 -10.03 36.51 12.34
C PRO A 211 -9.51 35.15 11.86
N PRO A 212 -10.07 34.57 10.78
CA PRO A 212 -9.69 33.25 10.28
C PRO A 212 -8.19 33.04 10.09
N GLU A 213 -7.48 34.07 9.63
CA GLU A 213 -6.03 34.03 9.42
C GLU A 213 -5.26 33.79 10.73
N ALA A 214 -5.74 34.36 11.84
CA ALA A 214 -5.13 34.16 13.15
C ALA A 214 -5.31 32.71 13.65
N GLY A 215 -6.47 32.11 13.39
CA GLY A 215 -6.72 30.69 13.68
C GLY A 215 -5.85 29.75 12.84
N ARG A 216 -5.70 30.03 11.53
CA ARG A 216 -4.79 29.25 10.66
C ARG A 216 -3.33 29.39 11.10
N ALA A 217 -2.91 30.58 11.50
CA ALA A 217 -1.58 30.81 12.04
C ALA A 217 -1.33 30.00 13.31
N LEU A 218 -2.29 29.98 14.25
CA LEU A 218 -2.22 29.14 15.45
C LEU A 218 -2.12 27.65 15.09
N ALA A 219 -2.92 27.15 14.15
CA ALA A 219 -2.84 25.76 13.69
C ALA A 219 -1.46 25.41 13.14
N GLY A 220 -0.81 26.34 12.44
CA GLY A 220 0.55 26.17 11.92
C GLY A 220 1.65 26.14 12.98
N LEU A 221 1.40 26.68 14.18
CA LEU A 221 2.34 26.60 15.32
C LEU A 221 2.24 25.27 16.07
N LEU A 222 1.12 24.58 15.98
CA LEU A 222 0.88 23.31 16.67
C LEU A 222 1.57 22.15 15.94
N ARG A 223 2.40 21.37 16.63
CA ARG A 223 3.12 20.21 16.08
C ARG A 223 2.21 19.20 15.37
N HIS A 224 0.99 19.05 15.87
CA HIS A 224 -0.05 18.18 15.32
C HIS A 224 -1.34 18.95 15.01
N GLY A 225 -1.19 20.20 14.57
CA GLY A 225 -2.28 21.13 14.28
C GLY A 225 -3.06 20.76 13.02
N ARG A 226 -4.39 20.83 13.13
CA ARG A 226 -5.34 20.74 12.02
C ARG A 226 -6.23 21.97 12.01
N VAL A 227 -6.82 22.28 10.86
CA VAL A 227 -7.84 23.31 10.72
C VAL A 227 -9.15 22.66 10.30
N ALA A 228 -10.25 23.02 10.97
CA ALA A 228 -11.61 22.79 10.50
C ALA A 228 -12.28 24.15 10.30
N GLU A 229 -12.71 24.45 9.08
CA GLU A 229 -13.28 25.76 8.75
C GLU A 229 -14.77 25.69 8.47
N LEU A 230 -15.53 26.52 9.17
CA LEU A 230 -16.97 26.68 9.02
C LEU A 230 -17.23 28.00 8.28
N GLY A 231 -17.26 27.95 6.95
CA GLY A 231 -17.17 29.14 6.08
C GLY A 231 -18.20 30.25 6.36
N SER A 232 -19.42 29.90 6.80
CA SER A 232 -20.49 30.87 7.11
C SER A 232 -20.64 31.21 8.59
N ALA A 233 -19.76 30.72 9.47
CA ALA A 233 -19.87 30.93 10.91
C ALA A 233 -19.08 32.16 11.39
N GLY A 234 -19.60 32.84 12.41
CA GLY A 234 -18.88 33.85 13.18
C GLY A 234 -18.16 33.25 14.40
N HIS A 235 -17.89 34.09 15.40
CA HIS A 235 -17.22 33.71 16.65
C HIS A 235 -18.05 32.74 17.49
N MET A 236 -19.39 32.88 17.48
CA MET A 236 -20.34 32.04 18.21
C MET A 236 -20.87 30.91 17.34
N MET A 237 -19.97 30.22 16.64
CA MET A 237 -20.26 29.07 15.77
C MET A 237 -21.12 27.98 16.45
N MET A 238 -20.99 27.82 17.77
CA MET A 238 -21.81 26.87 18.55
C MET A 238 -23.30 27.19 18.49
N ALA A 239 -23.64 28.49 18.47
CA ALA A 239 -25.01 28.97 18.42
C ALA A 239 -25.49 29.19 16.98
N GLU A 240 -24.58 29.57 16.07
CA GLU A 240 -24.90 29.84 14.66
C GLU A 240 -25.05 28.59 13.81
N HIS A 241 -24.12 27.65 13.97
CA HIS A 241 -24.00 26.43 13.17
C HIS A 241 -23.75 25.23 14.10
N PRO A 242 -24.70 24.90 15.00
CA PRO A 242 -24.49 23.88 16.03
C PRO A 242 -24.16 22.50 15.46
N GLU A 243 -24.81 22.11 14.36
CA GLU A 243 -24.59 20.81 13.70
C GLU A 243 -23.20 20.73 13.08
N ALA A 244 -22.82 21.73 12.26
CA ALA A 244 -21.52 21.77 11.59
C ALA A 244 -20.38 21.85 12.61
N THR A 245 -20.56 22.62 13.68
CA THR A 245 -19.53 22.70 14.72
C THR A 245 -19.40 21.41 15.51
N THR A 246 -20.52 20.77 15.86
CA THR A 246 -20.45 19.48 16.56
C THR A 246 -19.80 18.41 15.69
N SER A 247 -20.10 18.38 14.38
CA SER A 247 -19.42 17.47 13.45
C SER A 247 -17.91 17.69 13.48
N ALA A 248 -17.46 18.94 13.30
CA ALA A 248 -16.03 19.27 13.33
C ALA A 248 -15.36 18.88 14.66
N MET A 249 -16.07 19.01 15.80
CA MET A 249 -15.55 18.57 17.09
C MET A 249 -15.45 17.04 17.20
N VAL A 250 -16.48 16.31 16.77
CA VAL A 250 -16.50 14.85 16.84
C VAL A 250 -15.47 14.25 15.89
N ASP A 251 -15.34 14.78 14.68
CA ASP A 251 -14.35 14.35 13.69
C ASP A 251 -12.91 14.59 14.18
N ALA A 252 -12.68 15.69 14.91
CA ALA A 252 -11.38 15.96 15.56
C ALA A 252 -11.04 14.99 16.70
N LEU A 253 -12.05 14.31 17.27
CA LEU A 253 -11.91 13.34 18.35
C LEU A 253 -11.85 11.89 17.84
N ASP A 254 -12.26 11.64 16.60
CA ASP A 254 -12.26 10.31 16.00
C ASP A 254 -10.82 9.87 15.63
N PRO A 255 -10.32 8.74 16.17
CA PRO A 255 -9.03 8.19 15.78
C PRO A 255 -9.04 7.48 14.42
N SER A 256 -10.15 7.52 13.67
CA SER A 256 -10.27 6.94 12.34
C SER A 256 -9.13 7.39 11.42
N LEU A 257 -8.69 6.47 10.56
CA LEU A 257 -7.75 6.75 9.48
C LEU A 257 -8.48 7.21 8.20
N ASP A 258 -9.81 7.30 8.24
CA ASP A 258 -10.57 7.81 7.13
C ASP A 258 -10.25 9.30 6.88
N PRO A 259 -10.23 9.73 5.61
CA PRO A 259 -10.09 11.13 5.27
C PRO A 259 -11.24 11.96 5.86
N THR A 260 -10.89 13.09 6.45
CA THR A 260 -11.87 14.11 6.88
C THR A 260 -12.44 14.89 5.68
N ASP A 261 -11.77 14.87 4.53
CA ASP A 261 -12.21 15.48 3.27
C ASP A 261 -12.03 14.51 2.10
N TRP A 262 -13.11 13.82 1.75
CA TRP A 262 -13.14 12.84 0.67
C TRP A 262 -13.05 13.46 -0.72
N ASP A 263 -13.52 14.70 -0.91
CA ASP A 263 -13.49 15.37 -2.21
C ASP A 263 -12.08 15.88 -2.53
N ALA A 264 -11.37 16.42 -1.54
CA ALA A 264 -9.96 16.76 -1.68
C ALA A 264 -9.11 15.52 -1.94
N LEU A 265 -9.34 14.41 -1.21
CA LEU A 265 -8.64 13.16 -1.49
C LEU A 265 -8.93 12.66 -2.91
N ARG A 266 -10.20 12.67 -3.34
CA ARG A 266 -10.60 12.26 -4.70
C ARG A 266 -9.90 13.10 -5.76
N ALA A 267 -9.86 14.42 -5.59
CA ALA A 267 -9.17 15.32 -6.51
C ALA A 267 -7.66 15.02 -6.58
N GLN A 268 -7.01 14.72 -5.45
CA GLN A 268 -5.61 14.31 -5.43
C GLN A 268 -5.40 12.94 -6.10
N ALA A 269 -6.28 11.97 -5.85
CA ALA A 269 -6.21 10.64 -6.46
C ALA A 269 -6.36 10.72 -7.99
N HIS A 270 -7.23 11.58 -8.50
CA HIS A 270 -7.35 11.82 -9.95
C HIS A 270 -6.05 12.36 -10.55
N ARG A 271 -5.40 13.35 -9.90
CA ARG A 271 -4.10 13.86 -10.37
C ARG A 271 -3.04 12.76 -10.41
N MET A 272 -2.95 11.94 -9.36
CA MET A 272 -1.99 10.83 -9.28
C MET A 272 -2.23 9.78 -10.38
N LEU A 273 -3.50 9.53 -10.71
CA LEU A 273 -3.88 8.63 -11.80
C LEU A 273 -3.47 9.20 -13.16
N ASP A 274 -3.84 10.46 -13.44
CA ASP A 274 -3.54 11.13 -14.72
C ASP A 274 -2.03 11.15 -14.99
N GLN A 275 -1.24 11.53 -13.98
CA GLN A 275 0.22 11.55 -14.07
C GLN A 275 0.83 10.16 -14.31
N SER A 276 0.29 9.12 -13.68
CA SER A 276 0.75 7.74 -13.90
C SER A 276 0.43 7.25 -15.32
N LEU A 277 -0.73 7.63 -15.85
CA LEU A 277 -1.11 7.34 -17.24
C LEU A 277 -0.20 8.08 -18.24
N ASP A 278 0.08 9.36 -17.98
CA ASP A 278 1.00 10.17 -18.78
C ASP A 278 2.41 9.58 -18.77
N PHE A 279 2.92 9.17 -17.61
CA PHE A 279 4.22 8.50 -17.49
C PHE A 279 4.31 7.24 -18.36
N ILE A 280 3.30 6.37 -18.33
CA ILE A 280 3.27 5.15 -19.14
C ILE A 280 3.13 5.46 -20.64
N ARG A 281 2.31 6.45 -21.01
CA ARG A 281 2.14 6.90 -22.41
C ARG A 281 3.47 7.40 -22.98
N ASP A 282 4.17 8.23 -22.22
CA ASP A 282 5.35 8.96 -22.67
C ASP A 282 6.66 8.22 -22.37
N ILE A 283 6.59 7.01 -21.81
CA ILE A 283 7.75 6.23 -21.34
C ILE A 283 8.90 6.18 -22.36
N ARG A 284 8.58 6.02 -23.66
CA ARG A 284 9.57 5.92 -24.77
C ARG A 284 10.40 7.20 -24.96
N GLN A 285 9.93 8.35 -24.51
CA GLN A 285 10.60 9.64 -24.71
C GLN A 285 11.78 9.84 -23.75
N GLY A 286 11.78 9.13 -22.61
CA GLY A 286 12.84 9.19 -21.61
C GLY A 286 13.92 8.11 -21.80
N PRO A 287 14.95 8.10 -20.94
CA PRO A 287 15.94 7.03 -20.92
C PRO A 287 15.32 5.73 -20.42
N VAL A 288 15.83 4.58 -20.90
CA VAL A 288 15.41 3.25 -20.41
C VAL A 288 15.64 3.11 -18.90
N TRP A 289 16.77 3.60 -18.42
CA TRP A 289 17.22 3.59 -17.04
C TRP A 289 18.17 4.77 -16.87
N ARG A 290 18.31 5.25 -15.64
CA ARG A 290 19.32 6.26 -15.28
C ARG A 290 19.88 5.96 -13.89
N PRO A 291 21.17 6.23 -13.66
CA PRO A 291 21.75 6.08 -12.33
C PRO A 291 21.06 7.01 -11.34
N MET A 292 20.77 6.50 -10.15
CA MET A 292 20.22 7.28 -9.05
C MET A 292 21.33 8.13 -8.40
N PRO A 293 21.20 9.46 -8.37
CA PRO A 293 22.19 10.33 -7.74
C PRO A 293 22.37 10.03 -6.23
N PRO A 294 23.58 10.23 -5.66
CA PRO A 294 23.84 10.02 -4.24
C PRO A 294 22.90 10.81 -3.32
N GLU A 295 22.55 12.04 -3.69
CA GLU A 295 21.65 12.91 -2.93
C GLU A 295 20.21 12.38 -2.87
N VAL A 296 19.72 11.78 -3.96
CA VAL A 296 18.40 11.11 -3.98
C VAL A 296 18.44 9.87 -3.10
N ARG A 297 19.54 9.11 -3.14
CA ARG A 297 19.72 7.93 -2.27
C ARG A 297 19.76 8.33 -0.79
N GLN A 298 20.43 9.43 -0.45
CA GLN A 298 20.51 9.94 0.92
C GLN A 298 19.14 10.40 1.45
N ALA A 299 18.23 10.87 0.59
CA ALA A 299 16.89 11.28 1.02
C ALA A 299 16.07 10.14 1.65
N PHE A 300 16.39 8.88 1.37
CA PHE A 300 15.74 7.72 1.98
C PHE A 300 16.33 7.32 3.36
N ASP A 301 17.41 7.96 3.80
CA ASP A 301 17.98 7.82 5.15
C ASP A 301 17.32 8.82 6.12
N ALA A 302 16.01 8.69 6.28
CA ALA A 302 15.17 9.58 7.09
C ALA A 302 14.68 8.89 8.37
N ALA A 303 14.38 9.70 9.40
CA ALA A 303 13.80 9.19 10.64
C ALA A 303 12.34 8.72 10.46
N LEU A 304 11.90 7.78 11.30
CA LEU A 304 10.51 7.31 11.34
C LEU A 304 9.53 8.48 11.59
N PRO A 305 8.53 8.72 10.71
CA PRO A 305 7.57 9.79 10.91
C PRO A 305 6.69 9.51 12.14
N ARG A 306 6.61 10.50 13.05
CA ARG A 306 5.69 10.49 14.21
C ARG A 306 4.36 11.18 13.91
N ALA A 307 4.35 12.07 12.93
CA ALA A 307 3.17 12.75 12.43
C ALA A 307 2.90 12.33 10.98
N GLY A 308 1.64 12.42 10.55
CA GLY A 308 1.28 12.25 9.14
C GLY A 308 1.72 13.44 8.30
N GLN A 309 1.83 13.22 6.99
CA GLN A 309 2.11 14.22 5.97
C GLN A 309 0.96 14.26 4.97
N ALA A 310 0.71 15.42 4.35
CA ALA A 310 -0.30 15.54 3.32
C ALA A 310 0.05 14.67 2.09
N LEU A 311 -0.94 13.97 1.53
CA LEU A 311 -0.75 13.09 0.37
C LEU A 311 -0.17 13.82 -0.85
N THR A 312 -0.47 15.10 -1.02
CA THR A 312 0.11 15.95 -2.09
C THR A 312 1.63 16.07 -1.99
N ALA A 313 2.17 16.18 -0.77
CA ALA A 313 3.61 16.26 -0.56
C ALA A 313 4.28 14.89 -0.74
N ILE A 314 3.64 13.82 -0.29
CA ILE A 314 4.11 12.44 -0.50
C ILE A 314 4.13 12.09 -1.99
N ASP A 315 3.10 12.48 -2.75
CA ASP A 315 3.06 12.34 -4.21
C ASP A 315 4.21 13.11 -4.87
N ALA A 316 4.45 14.36 -4.50
CA ALA A 316 5.58 15.14 -5.01
C ALA A 316 6.95 14.47 -4.73
N GLU A 317 7.12 13.87 -3.55
CA GLU A 317 8.31 13.08 -3.21
C GLU A 317 8.42 11.83 -4.08
N PHE A 318 7.32 11.09 -4.28
CA PHE A 318 7.32 9.93 -5.18
C PHE A 318 7.73 10.31 -6.61
N ARG A 319 7.17 11.38 -7.15
CA ARG A 319 7.47 11.87 -8.52
C ARG A 319 8.91 12.34 -8.70
N SER A 320 9.55 12.82 -7.64
CA SER A 320 10.92 13.35 -7.72
C SER A 320 11.99 12.33 -7.33
N LEU A 321 11.73 11.49 -6.33
CA LEU A 321 12.71 10.60 -5.72
C LEU A 321 12.57 9.13 -6.13
N VAL A 322 11.38 8.71 -6.59
CA VAL A 322 11.08 7.29 -6.87
C VAL A 322 10.86 7.04 -8.36
N GLU A 323 9.84 7.65 -8.96
CA GLU A 323 9.41 7.38 -10.35
C GLU A 323 10.53 7.54 -11.40
N PRO A 324 11.41 8.57 -11.34
CA PRO A 324 12.47 8.74 -12.33
C PRO A 324 13.55 7.65 -12.30
N PHE A 325 13.69 6.94 -11.18
CA PHE A 325 14.82 6.05 -10.88
C PHE A 325 14.39 4.57 -10.77
N GLY A 326 13.27 4.20 -11.40
CA GLY A 326 12.84 2.81 -11.53
C GLY A 326 13.77 1.97 -12.40
N SER A 327 13.56 0.64 -12.41
CA SER A 327 14.39 -0.32 -13.15
C SER A 327 14.27 -0.23 -14.68
N GLY A 328 13.24 0.45 -15.20
CA GLY A 328 13.05 0.63 -16.64
C GLY A 328 12.19 -0.42 -17.34
N ASN A 329 11.65 -1.41 -16.62
CA ASN A 329 10.93 -2.56 -17.20
C ASN A 329 9.76 -2.20 -18.13
N LEU A 330 9.14 -1.02 -17.96
CA LEU A 330 8.07 -0.52 -18.85
C LEU A 330 8.62 -0.06 -20.21
N HIS A 331 9.87 0.42 -20.26
CA HIS A 331 10.47 1.06 -21.43
C HIS A 331 10.79 0.03 -22.53
N PRO A 332 10.51 0.33 -23.82
CA PRO A 332 10.74 -0.61 -24.94
C PRO A 332 12.21 -1.00 -25.16
N GLY A 333 13.15 -0.18 -24.69
CA GLY A 333 14.59 -0.47 -24.68
C GLY A 333 15.05 -1.38 -23.53
N PHE A 334 14.17 -1.77 -22.62
CA PHE A 334 14.49 -2.71 -21.55
C PHE A 334 14.47 -4.14 -22.07
N MET A 335 15.61 -4.81 -22.01
CA MET A 335 15.85 -6.15 -22.56
C MET A 335 16.60 -7.04 -21.55
N GLY A 336 16.61 -6.64 -20.28
CA GLY A 336 17.32 -7.31 -19.21
C GLY A 336 16.48 -8.41 -18.55
N TRP A 337 17.14 -9.51 -18.18
CA TRP A 337 16.52 -10.63 -17.45
C TRP A 337 15.28 -11.19 -18.16
N VAL A 338 14.23 -11.55 -17.42
CA VAL A 338 12.91 -11.89 -17.98
C VAL A 338 11.88 -11.14 -17.16
N GLN A 339 11.51 -9.95 -17.61
CA GLN A 339 10.53 -9.11 -16.93
C GLN A 339 9.45 -8.61 -17.87
N GLY A 340 8.20 -8.69 -17.42
CA GLY A 340 7.05 -8.16 -18.12
C GLY A 340 6.96 -6.64 -17.97
N ALA A 341 6.31 -6.00 -18.94
CA ALA A 341 6.13 -4.56 -18.97
C ALA A 341 4.74 -4.11 -18.47
N GLY A 342 3.97 -5.02 -17.87
CA GLY A 342 2.62 -4.75 -17.36
C GLY A 342 1.62 -4.32 -18.43
N THR A 343 0.38 -4.08 -18.01
CA THR A 343 -0.66 -3.42 -18.80
C THR A 343 -1.27 -2.28 -17.98
N VAL A 344 -1.81 -1.27 -18.68
CA VAL A 344 -2.51 -0.15 -18.01
C VAL A 344 -3.77 -0.66 -17.34
N GLU A 345 -4.49 -1.58 -17.98
CA GLU A 345 -5.71 -2.19 -17.41
C GLU A 345 -5.38 -3.03 -16.17
N GLY A 346 -4.23 -3.71 -16.16
CA GLY A 346 -3.73 -4.40 -14.99
C GLY A 346 -3.40 -3.43 -13.84
N MET A 347 -2.81 -2.27 -14.12
CA MET A 347 -2.56 -1.23 -13.10
C MET A 347 -3.86 -0.72 -12.49
N LEU A 348 -4.87 -0.44 -13.32
CA LEU A 348 -6.20 -0.04 -12.85
C LEU A 348 -6.87 -1.15 -12.03
N ALA A 349 -6.64 -2.42 -12.38
CA ALA A 349 -7.12 -3.55 -11.59
C ALA A 349 -6.47 -3.62 -10.20
N GLU A 350 -5.20 -3.23 -10.05
CA GLU A 350 -4.56 -3.14 -8.72
C GLU A 350 -5.18 -2.02 -7.87
N MET A 351 -5.62 -0.91 -8.47
CA MET A 351 -6.39 0.11 -7.75
C MET A 351 -7.71 -0.46 -7.22
N LEU A 352 -8.44 -1.24 -8.03
CA LEU A 352 -9.67 -1.91 -7.61
C LEU A 352 -9.41 -2.98 -6.53
N ALA A 353 -8.31 -3.75 -6.67
CA ALA A 353 -7.90 -4.75 -5.70
C ALA A 353 -7.57 -4.11 -4.34
N GLY A 354 -6.84 -2.99 -4.35
CA GLY A 354 -6.52 -2.21 -3.15
C GLY A 354 -7.74 -1.62 -2.47
N GLY A 355 -8.69 -1.10 -3.26
CA GLY A 355 -9.95 -0.57 -2.73
C GLY A 355 -10.85 -1.64 -2.09
N LEU A 356 -10.88 -2.86 -2.65
CA LEU A 356 -11.65 -3.96 -2.07
C LEU A 356 -10.94 -4.64 -0.88
N ASN A 357 -9.60 -4.66 -0.90
CA ASN A 357 -8.74 -5.25 0.14
C ASN A 357 -9.15 -6.67 0.58
N ALA A 358 -9.50 -7.52 -0.38
CA ALA A 358 -9.99 -8.87 -0.10
C ALA A 358 -8.84 -9.84 0.28
N ASN A 359 -9.10 -10.71 1.26
CA ASN A 359 -8.22 -11.83 1.62
C ASN A 359 -8.64 -13.10 0.85
N LEU A 360 -7.75 -13.63 0.03
CA LEU A 360 -8.00 -14.77 -0.87
C LEU A 360 -7.50 -16.11 -0.34
N GLY A 361 -7.44 -16.26 0.98
CA GLY A 361 -7.20 -17.56 1.59
C GLY A 361 -8.32 -18.57 1.32
N GLY A 362 -9.56 -18.11 1.19
CA GLY A 362 -10.75 -18.95 1.13
C GLY A 362 -12.02 -18.14 1.30
N ARG A 363 -13.07 -18.76 1.83
CA ARG A 363 -14.40 -18.20 2.08
C ARG A 363 -15.26 -18.07 0.82
N ASP A 364 -16.53 -17.74 1.04
CA ASP A 364 -17.54 -17.61 -0.01
C ASP A 364 -17.72 -16.14 -0.42
N HIS A 365 -16.92 -15.68 -1.38
CA HIS A 365 -17.01 -14.32 -1.95
C HIS A 365 -16.48 -14.24 -3.38
N ALA A 366 -16.97 -13.26 -4.16
CA ALA A 366 -16.69 -13.12 -5.60
C ALA A 366 -15.19 -13.08 -5.98
N PRO A 367 -14.27 -12.50 -5.18
CA PRO A 367 -12.83 -12.61 -5.50
C PRO A 367 -12.29 -14.03 -5.66
N ILE A 368 -12.83 -15.01 -4.91
CA ILE A 368 -12.47 -16.43 -5.08
C ILE A 368 -13.00 -16.97 -6.41
N GLU A 369 -14.19 -16.55 -6.83
CA GLU A 369 -14.75 -16.96 -8.12
C GLU A 369 -13.96 -16.41 -9.31
N VAL A 370 -13.36 -15.23 -9.18
CA VAL A 370 -12.43 -14.69 -10.18
C VAL A 370 -11.18 -15.57 -10.29
N GLU A 371 -10.59 -15.98 -9.17
CA GLU A 371 -9.44 -16.90 -9.18
C GLU A 371 -9.82 -18.26 -9.78
N ARG A 372 -10.98 -18.82 -9.42
CA ARG A 372 -11.52 -20.05 -10.02
C ARG A 372 -11.76 -19.91 -11.52
N GLN A 373 -12.20 -18.75 -11.99
CA GLN A 373 -12.38 -18.49 -13.41
C GLN A 373 -11.06 -18.50 -14.16
N VAL A 374 -10.02 -17.86 -13.62
CA VAL A 374 -8.69 -17.92 -14.24
C VAL A 374 -8.14 -19.35 -14.25
N LEU A 375 -8.33 -20.10 -13.16
CA LEU A 375 -8.00 -21.53 -13.13
C LEU A 375 -8.69 -22.29 -14.26
N ARG A 376 -10.01 -22.11 -14.45
CA ARG A 376 -10.74 -22.76 -15.56
C ARG A 376 -10.18 -22.39 -16.93
N TRP A 377 -9.81 -21.13 -17.15
CA TRP A 377 -9.16 -20.71 -18.39
C TRP A 377 -7.79 -21.37 -18.59
N MET A 378 -6.97 -21.46 -17.53
CA MET A 378 -5.66 -22.10 -17.63
C MET A 378 -5.78 -23.61 -17.85
N ARG A 379 -6.79 -24.27 -17.25
CA ARG A 379 -7.10 -25.68 -17.56
C ARG A 379 -7.41 -25.87 -19.04
N ALA A 380 -8.26 -25.01 -19.60
CA ALA A 380 -8.60 -25.06 -21.01
C ALA A 380 -7.37 -24.80 -21.90
N LEU A 381 -6.57 -23.78 -21.59
CA LEU A 381 -5.37 -23.40 -22.35
C LEU A 381 -4.34 -24.54 -22.44
N PHE A 382 -4.11 -25.25 -21.34
CA PHE A 382 -3.12 -26.34 -21.28
C PHE A 382 -3.73 -27.74 -21.45
N HIS A 383 -5.03 -27.83 -21.76
CA HIS A 383 -5.80 -29.09 -21.87
C HIS A 383 -5.70 -30.00 -20.62
N TYR A 384 -5.77 -29.39 -19.44
CA TYR A 384 -5.85 -30.10 -18.16
C TYR A 384 -7.29 -30.54 -17.85
N PRO A 385 -7.49 -31.67 -17.13
CA PRO A 385 -8.81 -32.17 -16.80
C PRO A 385 -9.57 -31.25 -15.83
N GLU A 386 -10.89 -31.42 -15.73
CA GLU A 386 -11.75 -30.62 -14.84
C GLU A 386 -11.34 -30.72 -13.36
N GLY A 387 -10.80 -31.86 -12.93
CA GLY A 387 -10.29 -32.08 -11.57
C GLY A 387 -8.93 -31.45 -11.26
N ALA A 388 -8.25 -30.84 -12.24
CA ALA A 388 -6.97 -30.17 -12.02
C ALA A 388 -7.10 -28.98 -11.06
N SER A 389 -6.11 -28.72 -10.22
CA SER A 389 -6.11 -27.54 -9.35
C SER A 389 -5.08 -26.52 -9.81
N GLY A 390 -5.18 -25.30 -9.28
CA GLY A 390 -4.13 -24.31 -9.46
C GLY A 390 -4.24 -23.20 -8.43
N LEU A 391 -3.15 -22.46 -8.31
CA LEU A 391 -2.99 -21.47 -7.25
C LEU A 391 -2.16 -20.30 -7.75
N PHE A 392 -2.64 -19.07 -7.52
CA PHE A 392 -1.79 -17.90 -7.63
C PHE A 392 -0.74 -17.86 -6.53
N VAL A 393 0.51 -17.66 -6.92
CA VAL A 393 1.67 -17.51 -6.03
C VAL A 393 2.45 -16.27 -6.42
N THR A 394 3.51 -15.95 -5.67
CA THR A 394 4.34 -14.77 -5.94
C THR A 394 5.11 -14.87 -7.27
N GLY A 395 5.51 -16.08 -7.65
CA GLY A 395 6.20 -16.33 -8.91
C GLY A 395 6.62 -17.78 -9.09
N ALA A 396 7.28 -18.06 -10.21
CA ALA A 396 7.72 -19.41 -10.56
C ALA A 396 8.61 -20.07 -9.50
N SER A 397 9.42 -19.34 -8.73
CA SER A 397 10.19 -19.93 -7.62
C SER A 397 9.27 -20.63 -6.61
N MET A 398 8.15 -19.99 -6.25
CA MET A 398 7.16 -20.58 -5.35
C MET A 398 6.39 -21.70 -6.05
N ALA A 399 5.99 -21.53 -7.32
CA ALA A 399 5.29 -22.57 -8.07
C ALA A 399 6.13 -23.85 -8.26
N ASN A 400 7.42 -23.71 -8.56
CA ASN A 400 8.38 -24.82 -8.66
C ASN A 400 8.59 -25.49 -7.30
N PHE A 401 8.63 -24.72 -6.20
CA PHE A 401 8.67 -25.28 -4.86
C PHE A 401 7.41 -26.11 -4.54
N LEU A 402 6.22 -25.59 -4.87
CA LEU A 402 4.97 -26.33 -4.75
C LEU A 402 5.03 -27.62 -5.57
N ALA A 403 5.55 -27.58 -6.80
CA ALA A 403 5.71 -28.77 -7.64
C ALA A 403 6.55 -29.86 -6.97
N VAL A 404 7.69 -29.49 -6.38
CA VAL A 404 8.55 -30.44 -5.65
C VAL A 404 7.82 -31.02 -4.45
N LEU A 405 7.10 -30.21 -3.66
CA LEU A 405 6.35 -30.69 -2.51
C LEU A 405 5.21 -31.65 -2.91
N VAL A 406 4.47 -31.32 -3.96
CA VAL A 406 3.37 -32.15 -4.48
C VAL A 406 3.91 -33.48 -5.03
N ALA A 407 4.97 -33.46 -5.83
CA ALA A 407 5.62 -34.66 -6.35
C ALA A 407 6.19 -35.54 -5.21
N ARG A 408 6.81 -34.92 -4.20
CA ARG A 408 7.32 -35.61 -3.01
C ARG A 408 6.19 -36.25 -2.20
N THR A 409 5.09 -35.54 -1.96
CA THR A 409 3.92 -36.09 -1.28
C THR A 409 3.31 -37.25 -2.06
N LYS A 410 3.28 -37.18 -3.39
CA LYS A 410 2.86 -38.31 -4.24
C LYS A 410 3.78 -39.53 -4.07
N ALA A 411 5.09 -39.31 -4.01
CA ALA A 411 6.09 -40.38 -3.94
C ALA A 411 6.21 -41.05 -2.56
N LEU A 412 5.96 -40.29 -1.48
CA LEU A 412 6.15 -40.76 -0.09
C LEU A 412 4.86 -40.91 0.72
N GLY A 413 3.73 -40.42 0.20
CA GLY A 413 2.46 -40.36 0.94
C GLY A 413 2.32 -39.10 1.80
N THR A 414 1.14 -38.91 2.37
CA THR A 414 0.78 -37.70 3.13
C THR A 414 1.37 -37.65 4.54
N ASP A 415 1.76 -38.80 5.10
CA ASP A 415 2.30 -38.90 6.45
C ASP A 415 3.60 -38.10 6.64
N ILE A 416 4.35 -37.83 5.56
CA ILE A 416 5.56 -36.99 5.59
C ILE A 416 5.30 -35.60 6.19
N ARG A 417 4.06 -35.11 6.10
CA ARG A 417 3.67 -33.81 6.69
C ARG A 417 3.72 -33.85 8.22
N ARG A 418 3.63 -35.04 8.82
CA ARG A 418 3.74 -35.30 10.26
C ARG A 418 5.10 -35.86 10.65
N THR A 419 5.66 -36.78 9.85
CA THR A 419 6.89 -37.52 10.18
C THR A 419 8.16 -36.89 9.64
N GLY A 420 8.07 -35.84 8.83
CA GLY A 420 9.22 -35.24 8.16
C GLY A 420 9.77 -36.12 7.03
N MET A 421 11.07 -35.99 6.75
CA MET A 421 11.74 -36.61 5.60
C MET A 421 12.14 -38.09 5.80
N SER A 422 11.77 -38.71 6.92
CA SER A 422 12.01 -40.14 7.15
C SER A 422 11.35 -41.00 6.07
N GLY A 423 12.12 -41.83 5.37
CA GLY A 423 11.68 -42.60 4.20
C GLY A 423 11.82 -41.89 2.85
N GLY A 424 12.27 -40.64 2.86
CA GLY A 424 12.63 -39.85 1.68
C GLY A 424 14.10 -39.98 1.27
N GLU A 425 14.91 -40.69 2.05
CA GLU A 425 16.30 -41.00 1.71
C GLU A 425 16.31 -41.75 0.38
N GLY A 426 17.16 -41.31 -0.56
CA GLY A 426 17.26 -41.98 -1.86
C GLY A 426 16.38 -41.39 -2.97
N LEU A 427 15.46 -40.45 -2.69
CA LEU A 427 14.73 -39.78 -3.78
C LEU A 427 15.67 -39.03 -4.71
N THR A 428 15.43 -39.15 -6.02
CA THR A 428 16.22 -38.48 -7.07
C THR A 428 15.33 -37.86 -8.13
N ALA A 429 15.66 -36.64 -8.53
CA ALA A 429 15.00 -35.89 -9.58
C ALA A 429 16.00 -35.46 -10.65
N TYR A 430 15.50 -35.06 -11.82
CA TYR A 430 16.33 -34.74 -12.97
C TYR A 430 15.88 -33.43 -13.61
N ALA A 431 16.84 -32.58 -13.96
CA ALA A 431 16.62 -31.38 -14.74
C ALA A 431 17.84 -31.10 -15.61
N SER A 432 17.67 -30.23 -16.61
CA SER A 432 18.80 -29.67 -17.34
C SER A 432 19.71 -28.87 -16.40
N ARG A 433 21.02 -28.85 -16.67
CA ARG A 433 21.94 -27.89 -16.04
C ARG A 433 21.64 -26.43 -16.38
N ALA A 434 20.83 -26.19 -17.42
CA ALA A 434 20.31 -24.87 -17.78
C ALA A 434 18.99 -24.52 -17.05
N ALA A 435 18.50 -25.39 -16.16
CA ALA A 435 17.35 -25.09 -15.32
C ALA A 435 17.64 -23.88 -14.42
N HIS A 436 16.60 -23.08 -14.14
CA HIS A 436 16.75 -21.89 -13.32
C HIS A 436 17.19 -22.25 -11.89
N GLY A 437 17.97 -21.36 -11.25
CA GLY A 437 18.50 -21.57 -9.90
C GLY A 437 17.42 -21.79 -8.82
N CYS A 438 16.16 -21.39 -9.07
CA CYS A 438 15.06 -21.69 -8.16
C CYS A 438 14.73 -23.20 -8.10
N ILE A 439 15.10 -23.99 -9.10
CA ILE A 439 14.86 -25.43 -9.10
C ILE A 439 15.72 -26.11 -8.02
N PRO A 440 17.06 -26.03 -8.02
CA PRO A 440 17.87 -26.52 -6.89
C PRO A 440 17.41 -25.96 -5.53
N GLN A 441 17.07 -24.67 -5.46
CA GLN A 441 16.57 -24.04 -4.25
C GLN A 441 15.27 -24.67 -3.75
N ALA A 442 14.35 -25.07 -4.64
CA ALA A 442 13.13 -25.78 -4.25
C ALA A 442 13.42 -27.14 -3.58
N PHE A 443 14.47 -27.84 -4.01
CA PHE A 443 14.91 -29.08 -3.35
C PHE A 443 15.52 -28.81 -1.96
N GLU A 444 16.28 -27.72 -1.82
CA GLU A 444 16.83 -27.28 -0.53
C GLU A 444 15.72 -26.94 0.47
N LEU A 445 14.76 -26.11 0.06
CA LEU A 445 13.62 -25.70 0.87
C LEU A 445 12.69 -26.86 1.22
N SER A 446 12.59 -27.89 0.37
CA SER A 446 11.75 -29.06 0.64
C SER A 446 12.38 -30.05 1.63
N GLY A 447 13.63 -29.84 2.05
CA GLY A 447 14.36 -30.75 2.92
C GLY A 447 14.93 -31.99 2.22
N LEU A 448 14.82 -32.07 0.89
CA LEU A 448 15.47 -33.12 0.07
C LEU A 448 16.96 -32.85 -0.15
N GLY A 449 17.36 -31.58 -0.13
CA GLY A 449 18.71 -31.13 -0.46
C GLY A 449 18.99 -31.15 -1.97
N SER A 450 19.79 -30.19 -2.44
CA SER A 450 20.11 -30.06 -3.87
C SER A 450 20.87 -31.25 -4.46
N ALA A 451 21.54 -32.07 -3.62
CA ALA A 451 22.17 -33.33 -4.04
C ALA A 451 21.15 -34.40 -4.52
N SER A 452 19.87 -34.24 -4.21
CA SER A 452 18.79 -35.10 -4.71
C SER A 452 18.34 -34.73 -6.14
N LEU A 453 18.81 -33.58 -6.66
CA LEU A 453 18.56 -33.14 -8.03
C LEU A 453 19.81 -33.39 -8.89
N ARG A 454 19.64 -34.17 -9.96
CA ARG A 454 20.68 -34.38 -10.97
C ARG A 454 20.53 -33.36 -12.08
N LEU A 455 21.49 -32.44 -12.17
CA LEU A 455 21.62 -31.50 -13.26
C LEU A 455 22.38 -32.14 -14.42
N LEU A 456 21.67 -32.37 -15.52
CA LEU A 456 22.14 -33.14 -16.67
C LEU A 456 22.66 -32.22 -17.78
N PRO A 457 23.58 -32.69 -18.65
CA PRO A 457 24.08 -31.91 -19.77
C PRO A 457 22.96 -31.53 -20.76
N THR A 458 23.27 -30.55 -21.62
CA THR A 458 22.40 -30.13 -22.70
C THR A 458 22.90 -30.59 -24.05
N ASP A 459 21.98 -30.71 -25.01
CA ASP A 459 22.29 -30.90 -26.42
C ASP A 459 22.82 -29.62 -27.09
N SER A 460 23.09 -29.70 -28.41
CA SER A 460 23.56 -28.58 -29.23
C SER A 460 22.56 -27.42 -29.36
N ARG A 461 21.29 -27.63 -29.00
CA ARG A 461 20.24 -26.61 -28.96
C ARG A 461 19.97 -26.13 -27.53
N HIS A 462 20.85 -26.45 -26.59
CA HIS A 462 20.75 -26.13 -25.17
C HIS A 462 19.52 -26.73 -24.47
N ARG A 463 18.99 -27.85 -24.99
CA ARG A 463 17.89 -28.63 -24.38
C ARG A 463 18.44 -29.74 -23.53
N LEU A 464 17.68 -30.25 -22.56
CA LEU A 464 18.03 -31.43 -21.79
C LEU A 464 18.39 -32.62 -22.69
N ASP A 465 19.59 -33.18 -22.50
CA ASP A 465 20.03 -34.41 -23.18
C ASP A 465 19.22 -35.61 -22.67
N LEU A 466 18.33 -36.13 -23.53
CA LEU A 466 17.45 -37.26 -23.22
C LEU A 466 18.20 -38.58 -23.01
N ASP A 467 19.33 -38.78 -23.67
CA ASP A 467 20.13 -39.99 -23.46
C ASP A 467 20.88 -39.93 -22.14
N ALA A 468 21.34 -38.75 -21.74
CA ALA A 468 21.88 -38.53 -20.40
C ALA A 468 20.81 -38.75 -19.32
N LEU A 469 19.58 -38.31 -19.55
CA LEU A 469 18.44 -38.57 -18.66
C LEU A 469 18.19 -40.06 -18.48
N ARG A 470 18.03 -40.82 -19.57
CA ARG A 470 17.78 -42.27 -19.51
C ARG A 470 18.90 -43.00 -18.77
N ARG A 471 20.17 -42.66 -19.04
CA ARG A 471 21.33 -43.25 -18.33
C ARG A 471 21.32 -42.91 -16.84
N ALA A 472 20.99 -41.66 -16.48
CA ALA A 472 20.96 -41.23 -15.08
C ALA A 472 19.86 -41.94 -14.28
N VAL A 473 18.65 -42.06 -14.85
CA VAL A 473 17.54 -42.79 -14.23
C VAL A 473 17.91 -44.26 -14.02
N ALA A 474 18.44 -44.94 -15.05
CA ALA A 474 18.87 -46.33 -14.95
C ALA A 474 19.96 -46.53 -13.89
N ALA A 475 20.96 -45.64 -13.83
CA ALA A 475 22.03 -45.70 -12.85
C ALA A 475 21.52 -45.50 -11.42
N ASP A 476 20.57 -44.59 -11.21
CA ASP A 476 19.92 -44.39 -9.90
C ASP A 476 19.17 -45.61 -9.43
N ARG A 477 18.34 -46.20 -10.30
CA ARG A 477 17.61 -47.42 -9.97
C ARG A 477 18.57 -48.55 -9.61
N ALA A 478 19.65 -48.72 -10.39
CA ALA A 478 20.69 -49.71 -10.10
C ALA A 478 21.40 -49.47 -8.76
N ALA A 479 21.52 -48.22 -8.33
CA ALA A 479 22.08 -47.83 -7.03
C ALA A 479 21.07 -47.88 -5.87
N GLY A 480 19.85 -48.40 -6.09
CA GLY A 480 18.80 -48.46 -5.08
C GLY A 480 18.18 -47.10 -4.73
N ARG A 481 18.46 -46.06 -5.53
CA ARG A 481 17.78 -44.76 -5.43
C ARG A 481 16.36 -44.87 -6.00
N ARG A 482 15.53 -43.88 -5.67
CA ARG A 482 14.12 -43.78 -6.08
C ARG A 482 13.93 -42.55 -6.98
N PRO A 483 14.10 -42.69 -8.30
CA PRO A 483 13.69 -41.68 -9.26
C PRO A 483 12.21 -41.32 -9.06
N PHE A 484 11.87 -40.03 -8.97
CA PHE A 484 10.48 -39.62 -8.74
C PHE A 484 10.00 -38.43 -9.58
N MET A 485 10.90 -37.64 -10.16
CA MET A 485 10.53 -36.40 -10.84
C MET A 485 11.50 -36.04 -11.95
N VAL A 486 10.97 -35.58 -13.08
CA VAL A 486 11.75 -34.93 -14.15
C VAL A 486 11.15 -33.55 -14.43
N ILE A 487 12.03 -32.57 -14.60
CA ILE A 487 11.67 -31.16 -14.82
C ILE A 487 12.15 -30.75 -16.21
N GLY A 488 11.20 -30.44 -17.09
CA GLY A 488 11.46 -29.82 -18.39
C GLY A 488 11.32 -28.30 -18.33
N SER A 489 12.08 -27.59 -19.15
CA SER A 489 12.01 -26.13 -19.27
C SER A 489 11.26 -25.72 -20.53
N ALA A 490 10.23 -24.89 -20.38
CA ALA A 490 9.60 -24.17 -21.48
C ALA A 490 10.15 -22.73 -21.50
N GLY A 491 11.35 -22.57 -22.07
CA GLY A 491 12.09 -21.30 -22.11
C GLY A 491 13.07 -21.18 -20.95
N THR A 492 14.29 -21.67 -21.14
CA THR A 492 15.40 -21.49 -20.19
C THR A 492 15.79 -20.01 -20.06
N VAL A 493 16.32 -19.63 -18.90
CA VAL A 493 16.60 -18.21 -18.64
C VAL A 493 17.73 -17.65 -19.48
N ASP A 494 18.76 -18.43 -19.79
CA ASP A 494 19.92 -17.90 -20.51
C ASP A 494 19.65 -17.67 -21.99
N VAL A 495 19.07 -18.67 -22.68
CA VAL A 495 18.94 -18.67 -24.16
C VAL A 495 17.51 -18.88 -24.65
N GLY A 496 16.53 -19.04 -23.74
CA GLY A 496 15.14 -19.26 -24.12
C GLY A 496 14.89 -20.63 -24.76
N ALA A 497 15.73 -21.64 -24.45
CA ALA A 497 15.57 -22.98 -25.00
C ALA A 497 14.31 -23.65 -24.45
N VAL A 498 13.63 -24.42 -25.30
CA VAL A 498 12.50 -25.26 -24.92
C VAL A 498 12.94 -26.70 -25.04
N ASP A 499 12.88 -27.44 -23.93
CA ASP A 499 13.16 -28.87 -23.92
C ASP A 499 12.16 -29.63 -24.79
N ASP A 500 12.51 -30.84 -25.23
CA ASP A 500 11.58 -31.72 -25.93
C ASP A 500 10.53 -32.27 -24.95
N LEU A 501 9.49 -31.48 -24.69
CA LEU A 501 8.47 -31.78 -23.68
C LEU A 501 7.69 -33.06 -24.00
N ALA A 502 7.47 -33.36 -25.28
CA ALA A 502 6.82 -34.60 -25.71
C ALA A 502 7.68 -35.82 -25.38
N ALA A 503 8.97 -35.80 -25.71
CA ALA A 503 9.88 -36.90 -25.38
C ALA A 503 10.15 -37.03 -23.88
N LEU A 504 10.13 -35.92 -23.14
CA LEU A 504 10.17 -35.94 -21.68
C LEU A 504 8.91 -36.56 -21.08
N ALA A 505 7.72 -36.24 -21.61
CA ALA A 505 6.48 -36.88 -21.18
C ALA A 505 6.48 -38.39 -21.45
N ASP A 506 7.02 -38.83 -22.60
CA ASP A 506 7.19 -40.26 -22.91
C ASP A 506 8.13 -40.94 -21.92
N THR A 507 9.27 -40.30 -21.63
CA THR A 507 10.26 -40.82 -20.67
C THR A 507 9.68 -40.88 -19.26
N ALA A 508 8.98 -39.82 -18.82
CA ALA A 508 8.35 -39.76 -17.52
C ALA A 508 7.28 -40.86 -17.33
N ALA A 509 6.45 -41.09 -18.36
CA ALA A 509 5.46 -42.16 -18.34
C ALA A 509 6.13 -43.55 -18.27
N ALA A 510 7.15 -43.80 -19.08
CA ALA A 510 7.87 -45.08 -19.11
C ALA A 510 8.59 -45.36 -17.78
N GLU A 511 9.14 -44.33 -17.15
CA GLU A 511 9.90 -44.44 -15.91
C GLU A 511 9.07 -44.16 -14.64
N ASN A 512 7.76 -43.92 -14.77
CA ASN A 512 6.87 -43.55 -13.67
C ASN A 512 7.40 -42.37 -12.83
N LEU A 513 7.79 -41.29 -13.51
CA LEU A 513 8.26 -40.04 -12.91
C LEU A 513 7.17 -38.99 -12.97
N TRP A 514 7.10 -38.12 -11.95
CA TRP A 514 6.34 -36.89 -12.03
C TRP A 514 6.95 -35.96 -13.08
N PHE A 515 6.18 -35.59 -14.11
CA PHE A 515 6.62 -34.67 -15.14
C PHE A 515 6.18 -33.24 -14.79
N HIS A 516 7.16 -32.40 -14.43
CA HIS A 516 6.93 -30.98 -14.20
C HIS A 516 7.50 -30.13 -15.34
N VAL A 517 6.82 -29.05 -15.69
CA VAL A 517 7.32 -28.05 -16.63
C VAL A 517 7.53 -26.72 -15.92
N ASP A 518 8.79 -26.29 -15.83
CA ASP A 518 9.13 -24.91 -15.51
C ASP A 518 8.95 -24.06 -16.76
N GLY A 519 7.80 -23.41 -16.84
CA GLY A 519 7.40 -22.55 -17.95
C GLY A 519 7.27 -21.09 -17.56
N ALA A 520 8.04 -20.64 -16.55
CA ALA A 520 8.05 -19.27 -16.04
C ALA A 520 8.01 -18.21 -17.16
N LEU A 521 8.82 -18.43 -18.21
CA LEU A 521 8.86 -17.60 -19.40
C LEU A 521 7.90 -18.10 -20.49
N GLY A 522 8.07 -19.33 -20.96
CA GLY A 522 7.56 -19.76 -22.26
C GLY A 522 6.20 -20.47 -22.26
N ALA A 523 5.68 -20.95 -21.12
CA ALA A 523 4.44 -21.74 -21.13
C ALA A 523 3.23 -20.93 -21.63
N LEU A 524 3.15 -19.64 -21.31
CA LEU A 524 2.07 -18.77 -21.82
C LEU A 524 2.13 -18.54 -23.33
N GLY A 525 3.22 -18.93 -23.99
CA GLY A 525 3.30 -19.03 -25.45
C GLY A 525 2.19 -19.91 -26.04
N ALA A 526 1.56 -20.78 -25.25
CA ALA A 526 0.35 -21.54 -25.63
C ALA A 526 -0.83 -20.65 -26.06
N MET A 527 -0.84 -19.35 -25.71
CA MET A 527 -1.82 -18.38 -26.21
C MET A 527 -1.60 -18.01 -27.69
N SER A 528 -0.42 -18.30 -28.24
CA SER A 528 -0.06 -18.01 -29.62
C SER A 528 -0.07 -19.26 -30.48
N ALA A 529 -0.91 -19.29 -31.50
CA ALA A 529 -0.91 -20.39 -32.48
C ALA A 529 0.47 -20.60 -33.16
N GLU A 530 1.30 -19.55 -33.29
CA GLU A 530 2.66 -19.65 -33.83
C GLU A 530 3.62 -20.37 -32.86
N LEU A 531 3.43 -20.20 -31.55
CA LEU A 531 4.34 -20.72 -30.53
C LEU A 531 3.88 -22.04 -29.91
N THR A 532 2.58 -22.34 -29.93
CA THR A 532 2.02 -23.60 -29.42
C THR A 532 2.75 -24.86 -29.89
N PRO A 533 3.16 -25.01 -31.17
CA PRO A 533 3.90 -26.20 -31.60
C PRO A 533 5.24 -26.41 -30.87
N LEU A 534 5.88 -25.36 -30.37
CA LEU A 534 7.13 -25.46 -29.60
C LEU A 534 6.91 -26.06 -28.21
N LEU A 535 5.67 -26.04 -27.72
CA LEU A 535 5.28 -26.53 -26.38
C LEU A 535 4.62 -27.93 -26.44
N ALA A 536 4.67 -28.61 -27.59
CA ALA A 536 4.05 -29.92 -27.75
C ALA A 536 4.49 -30.90 -26.65
N GLY A 537 3.53 -31.52 -25.95
CA GLY A 537 3.77 -32.40 -24.81
C GLY A 537 3.53 -31.74 -23.45
N ILE A 538 3.42 -30.41 -23.38
CA ILE A 538 3.08 -29.70 -22.13
C ILE A 538 1.70 -30.12 -21.59
N GLU A 539 0.76 -30.45 -22.48
CA GLU A 539 -0.57 -30.94 -22.12
C GLU A 539 -0.56 -32.32 -21.45
N ARG A 540 0.60 -32.99 -21.38
CA ARG A 540 0.82 -34.28 -20.71
C ARG A 540 1.55 -34.14 -19.37
N SER A 541 2.02 -32.95 -18.98
CA SER A 541 2.70 -32.78 -17.71
C SER A 541 1.77 -32.97 -16.51
N ASP A 542 2.33 -33.36 -15.37
CA ASP A 542 1.61 -33.46 -14.10
C ASP A 542 1.43 -32.07 -13.46
N SER A 543 2.33 -31.13 -13.76
CA SER A 543 2.23 -29.76 -13.28
C SER A 543 3.04 -28.76 -14.11
N ILE A 544 2.63 -27.50 -14.08
CA ILE A 544 3.29 -26.39 -14.77
C ILE A 544 3.45 -25.23 -13.78
N ALA A 545 4.63 -24.62 -13.78
CA ALA A 545 4.88 -23.32 -13.17
C ALA A 545 4.99 -22.25 -14.26
N PHE A 546 4.26 -21.15 -14.14
CA PHE A 546 4.38 -20.04 -15.11
C PHE A 546 4.03 -18.69 -14.48
N ASP A 547 4.54 -17.61 -15.07
CA ASP A 547 4.34 -16.25 -14.55
C ASP A 547 3.54 -15.40 -15.54
N PHE A 548 2.34 -14.97 -15.14
CA PHE A 548 1.58 -13.97 -15.89
C PHE A 548 2.29 -12.62 -15.93
N HIS A 549 3.05 -12.30 -14.90
CA HIS A 549 3.78 -11.03 -14.78
C HIS A 549 5.07 -10.95 -15.61
N LYS A 550 5.43 -12.04 -16.29
CA LYS A 550 6.49 -12.06 -17.31
C LYS A 550 5.87 -11.82 -18.67
N TRP A 551 5.78 -12.85 -19.50
CA TRP A 551 5.38 -12.68 -20.90
C TRP A 551 3.88 -12.39 -21.06
N GLY A 552 3.06 -12.77 -20.08
CA GLY A 552 1.63 -12.44 -20.01
C GLY A 552 1.30 -10.97 -19.75
N GLN A 553 2.33 -10.12 -19.51
CA GLN A 553 2.21 -8.67 -19.30
C GLN A 553 1.28 -8.25 -18.14
N VAL A 554 0.99 -9.13 -17.18
CA VAL A 554 0.26 -8.73 -15.97
C VAL A 554 1.20 -7.93 -15.03
N PRO A 555 0.75 -6.91 -14.29
CA PRO A 555 1.62 -6.26 -13.30
C PRO A 555 2.13 -7.23 -12.22
N TYR A 556 3.35 -7.00 -11.73
CA TYR A 556 3.95 -7.79 -10.65
C TYR A 556 3.12 -7.69 -9.36
N ASP A 557 2.99 -8.72 -8.54
CA ASP A 557 3.32 -10.13 -8.76
C ASP A 557 2.09 -10.95 -9.22
N ALA A 558 2.32 -11.98 -10.06
CA ALA A 558 1.27 -12.88 -10.56
C ALA A 558 1.87 -14.19 -11.10
N GLY A 559 2.40 -15.03 -10.22
CA GLY A 559 2.82 -16.39 -10.56
C GLY A 559 1.65 -17.38 -10.48
N PHE A 560 1.75 -18.50 -11.17
CA PHE A 560 0.72 -19.53 -11.15
C PHE A 560 1.33 -20.93 -11.14
N PHE A 561 0.79 -21.77 -10.28
CA PHE A 561 1.05 -23.21 -10.27
C PHE A 561 -0.22 -23.93 -10.71
N LEU A 562 -0.10 -24.83 -11.69
CA LEU A 562 -1.18 -25.67 -12.19
C LEU A 562 -0.80 -27.14 -11.97
N ALA A 563 -1.66 -27.92 -11.32
CA ALA A 563 -1.47 -29.35 -11.08
C ALA A 563 -2.60 -30.16 -11.70
N ARG A 564 -2.26 -31.23 -12.42
CA ARG A 564 -3.21 -32.10 -13.12
C ARG A 564 -4.15 -32.83 -12.16
N ASP A 565 -3.61 -33.27 -11.03
CA ASP A 565 -4.35 -33.97 -9.99
C ASP A 565 -4.60 -33.02 -8.81
N GLY A 566 -5.85 -32.54 -8.71
CA GLY A 566 -6.27 -31.63 -7.66
C GLY A 566 -6.22 -32.22 -6.26
N GLU A 567 -6.46 -33.53 -6.10
CA GLU A 567 -6.46 -34.18 -4.79
C GLU A 567 -5.04 -34.40 -4.28
N VAL A 568 -4.10 -34.78 -5.14
CA VAL A 568 -2.67 -34.89 -4.77
C VAL A 568 -2.12 -33.53 -4.36
N HIS A 569 -2.46 -32.47 -5.09
CA HIS A 569 -2.08 -31.11 -4.72
C HIS A 569 -2.67 -30.70 -3.37
N ARG A 570 -3.97 -30.92 -3.16
CA ARG A 570 -4.65 -30.61 -1.90
C ARG A 570 -4.05 -31.39 -0.72
N ALA A 571 -3.74 -32.66 -0.93
CA ALA A 571 -3.18 -33.54 0.11
C ALA A 571 -1.80 -33.04 0.63
N ALA A 572 -1.04 -32.36 -0.22
CA ALA A 572 0.25 -31.78 0.14
C ALA A 572 0.14 -30.59 1.13
N PHE A 573 -0.99 -29.87 1.17
CA PHE A 573 -1.11 -28.61 1.91
C PHE A 573 -2.30 -28.51 2.86
N ALA A 574 -3.46 -29.06 2.51
CA ALA A 574 -4.71 -28.88 3.25
C ALA A 574 -4.54 -29.18 4.74
N SER A 575 -4.90 -28.21 5.58
CA SER A 575 -4.80 -28.30 7.03
C SER A 575 -6.05 -27.71 7.68
N PRO A 576 -6.93 -28.53 8.27
CA PRO A 576 -8.12 -28.02 8.93
C PRO A 576 -7.76 -27.42 10.30
N ALA A 577 -7.85 -26.09 10.44
CA ALA A 577 -7.77 -25.41 11.73
C ALA A 577 -9.18 -25.10 12.28
N ALA A 578 -9.37 -25.24 13.59
CA ALA A 578 -10.69 -25.09 14.23
C ALA A 578 -11.36 -23.73 13.99
N TYR A 579 -10.60 -22.63 14.00
CA TYR A 579 -11.10 -21.27 13.74
C TYR A 579 -11.41 -20.99 12.27
N LEU A 580 -10.97 -21.87 11.36
CA LEU A 580 -11.24 -21.82 9.93
C LEU A 580 -12.23 -22.92 9.54
N ARG A 581 -13.11 -23.36 10.45
CA ARG A 581 -14.06 -24.43 10.15
C ARG A 581 -14.81 -24.12 8.85
N ARG A 582 -14.81 -25.08 7.94
CA ARG A 582 -15.54 -24.99 6.67
C ARG A 582 -16.99 -25.37 6.94
N GLU A 583 -17.91 -24.51 6.53
CA GLU A 583 -19.35 -24.68 6.66
C GLU A 583 -19.99 -24.88 5.28
N THR A 584 -21.27 -25.24 5.22
CA THR A 584 -22.00 -25.40 3.95
C THR A 584 -22.68 -24.13 3.47
N ARG A 585 -22.74 -23.08 4.31
CA ARG A 585 -23.39 -21.79 4.00
C ARG A 585 -22.70 -20.62 4.69
N GLY A 586 -22.95 -19.42 4.18
CA GLY A 586 -22.36 -18.18 4.68
C GLY A 586 -20.89 -18.03 4.30
N LEU A 587 -20.22 -17.03 4.87
CA LEU A 587 -18.83 -16.70 4.47
C LEU A 587 -17.86 -17.87 4.67
N ALA A 588 -18.11 -18.78 5.62
CA ALA A 588 -17.29 -19.96 5.83
C ALA A 588 -17.54 -21.12 4.83
N ALA A 589 -18.37 -20.90 3.79
CA ALA A 589 -18.64 -21.88 2.75
C ALA A 589 -17.63 -21.84 1.59
N GLY A 590 -17.94 -22.58 0.53
CA GLY A 590 -17.17 -22.57 -0.71
C GLY A 590 -15.84 -23.33 -0.64
N SER A 591 -15.74 -24.39 0.17
CA SER A 591 -14.59 -25.32 0.14
C SER A 591 -14.54 -26.12 -1.18
N PRO A 592 -13.36 -26.54 -1.69
CA PRO A 592 -12.02 -26.27 -1.17
C PRO A 592 -11.60 -24.81 -1.39
N TRP A 593 -10.78 -24.32 -0.47
CA TRP A 593 -10.25 -22.96 -0.48
C TRP A 593 -8.85 -22.92 -1.09
N PRO A 594 -8.42 -21.79 -1.69
CA PRO A 594 -7.07 -21.68 -2.23
C PRO A 594 -5.96 -21.97 -1.22
N CYS A 595 -6.13 -21.64 0.06
CA CYS A 595 -5.16 -21.98 1.11
C CYS A 595 -4.99 -23.50 1.32
N ASP A 596 -5.89 -24.34 0.81
CA ASP A 596 -5.75 -25.79 0.87
C ASP A 596 -4.77 -26.34 -0.18
N TYR A 597 -4.22 -25.47 -1.04
CA TYR A 597 -3.32 -25.79 -2.16
C TYR A 597 -1.95 -25.11 -2.03
N GLY A 598 -1.64 -24.48 -0.91
CA GLY A 598 -0.36 -23.81 -0.75
C GLY A 598 -0.08 -23.38 0.68
N PRO A 599 1.09 -22.77 0.93
CA PRO A 599 1.49 -22.37 2.27
C PRO A 599 0.74 -21.12 2.79
N ASP A 600 0.25 -20.26 1.89
CA ASP A 600 -0.30 -18.95 2.26
C ASP A 600 -1.79 -19.02 2.64
N LEU A 601 -2.12 -18.56 3.86
CA LEU A 601 -3.50 -18.24 4.23
C LEU A 601 -3.88 -16.83 3.78
N SER A 602 -3.08 -15.81 4.10
CA SER A 602 -3.34 -14.43 3.69
C SER A 602 -2.81 -14.17 2.29
N ARG A 603 -3.71 -13.89 1.35
CA ARG A 603 -3.39 -13.72 -0.07
C ARG A 603 -4.09 -12.48 -0.62
N GLY A 604 -3.38 -11.66 -1.39
CA GLY A 604 -3.95 -10.50 -2.10
C GLY A 604 -4.62 -10.89 -3.42
N PHE A 605 -5.38 -9.95 -4.01
CA PHE A 605 -6.23 -10.17 -5.19
C PHE A 605 -5.51 -10.22 -6.55
N ARG A 606 -4.44 -11.01 -6.64
CA ARG A 606 -3.63 -11.21 -7.87
C ARG A 606 -4.45 -11.71 -9.07
N ALA A 607 -5.50 -12.47 -8.80
CA ALA A 607 -6.39 -12.97 -9.83
C ALA A 607 -7.13 -11.84 -10.57
N LEU A 608 -7.38 -10.68 -9.92
CA LEU A 608 -8.12 -9.59 -10.55
C LEU A 608 -7.34 -8.97 -11.70
N LYS A 609 -6.08 -8.58 -11.49
CA LYS A 609 -5.23 -8.03 -12.57
C LYS A 609 -5.01 -9.00 -13.72
N THR A 610 -4.94 -10.30 -13.44
CA THR A 610 -4.85 -11.33 -14.47
C THR A 610 -6.17 -11.45 -15.25
N TRP A 611 -7.29 -11.50 -14.55
CA TRP A 611 -8.62 -11.60 -15.15
C TRP A 611 -8.97 -10.38 -16.00
N VAL A 612 -8.67 -9.17 -15.51
CA VAL A 612 -8.84 -7.92 -16.26
C VAL A 612 -7.96 -7.91 -17.51
N THR A 613 -6.68 -8.27 -17.39
CA THR A 613 -5.77 -8.30 -18.54
C THR A 613 -6.26 -9.27 -19.63
N LEU A 614 -6.67 -10.49 -19.24
CA LEU A 614 -7.21 -11.48 -20.17
C LEU A 614 -8.52 -11.02 -20.81
N LYS A 615 -9.39 -10.33 -20.06
CA LYS A 615 -10.65 -9.80 -20.60
C LYS A 615 -10.49 -8.59 -21.49
N ALA A 616 -9.56 -7.70 -21.15
CA ALA A 616 -9.33 -6.46 -21.91
C ALA A 616 -8.69 -6.75 -23.27
N HIS A 617 -7.73 -7.68 -23.30
CA HIS A 617 -6.94 -7.95 -24.50
C HIS A 617 -7.36 -9.23 -25.24
N GLY A 618 -7.87 -10.24 -24.52
CA GLY A 618 -8.07 -11.58 -25.06
C GLY A 618 -6.76 -12.34 -25.25
N MET A 619 -6.83 -13.68 -25.31
CA MET A 619 -5.63 -14.50 -25.47
C MET A 619 -4.93 -14.29 -26.83
N ASP A 620 -5.70 -14.04 -27.89
CA ASP A 620 -5.15 -13.91 -29.24
C ASP A 620 -4.24 -12.68 -29.38
N ALA A 621 -4.63 -11.54 -28.81
CA ALA A 621 -3.81 -10.33 -28.86
C ALA A 621 -2.55 -10.47 -28.01
N LEU A 622 -2.65 -11.10 -26.84
CA LEU A 622 -1.51 -11.42 -25.97
C LEU A 622 -0.55 -12.40 -26.67
N GLY A 623 -1.07 -13.46 -27.27
CA GLY A 623 -0.31 -14.42 -28.07
C GLY A 623 0.37 -13.78 -29.28
N ALA A 624 -0.32 -12.88 -29.99
CA ALA A 624 0.26 -12.12 -31.10
C ALA A 624 1.40 -11.19 -30.66
N ALA A 625 1.30 -10.60 -29.46
CA ALA A 625 2.38 -9.82 -28.87
C ALA A 625 3.59 -10.69 -28.53
N MET A 626 3.38 -11.88 -27.96
CA MET A 626 4.45 -12.85 -27.70
C MET A 626 5.15 -13.29 -29.00
N ALA A 627 4.36 -13.62 -30.03
CA ALA A 627 4.89 -13.98 -31.34
C ALA A 627 5.72 -12.84 -31.97
N ARG A 628 5.27 -11.58 -31.82
CA ARG A 628 6.04 -10.40 -32.25
C ARG A 628 7.37 -10.31 -31.52
N CYS A 629 7.42 -10.55 -30.21
CA CYS A 629 8.68 -10.57 -29.47
C CYS A 629 9.67 -11.60 -30.04
N CYS A 630 9.20 -12.81 -30.40
CA CYS A 630 10.06 -13.81 -31.07
C CYS A 630 10.53 -13.34 -32.44
N ARG A 631 9.69 -12.66 -33.23
CA ARG A 631 10.10 -12.10 -34.52
C ARG A 631 11.16 -11.01 -34.36
N VAL A 632 11.01 -10.11 -33.38
CA VAL A 632 12.03 -9.09 -33.04
C VAL A 632 13.34 -9.75 -32.58
N ALA A 633 13.29 -10.83 -31.81
CA ALA A 633 14.49 -11.58 -31.43
C ALA A 633 15.19 -12.22 -32.64
N ARG A 634 14.43 -12.80 -33.59
CA ARG A 634 14.99 -13.32 -34.85
C ARG A 634 15.59 -12.21 -35.71
N HIS A 635 14.95 -11.05 -35.77
CA HIS A 635 15.49 -9.86 -36.43
C HIS A 635 16.82 -9.41 -35.79
N LEU A 636 16.88 -9.35 -34.46
CA LEU A 636 18.12 -9.03 -33.74
C LEU A 636 19.23 -10.05 -34.04
N ALA A 637 18.92 -11.35 -34.07
CA ALA A 637 19.91 -12.37 -34.44
C ALA A 637 20.45 -12.16 -35.87
N ALA A 638 19.56 -11.93 -36.85
CA ALA A 638 19.98 -11.64 -38.22
C ALA A 638 20.81 -10.35 -38.32
N ARG A 639 20.47 -9.33 -37.54
CA ARG A 639 21.24 -8.07 -37.43
C ARG A 639 22.65 -8.31 -36.87
N VAL A 640 22.78 -9.18 -35.86
CA VAL A 640 24.06 -9.58 -35.25
C VAL A 640 24.91 -10.39 -36.23
N GLU A 641 24.33 -11.39 -36.90
CA GLU A 641 25.03 -12.22 -37.89
C GLU A 641 25.53 -11.42 -39.10
N ALA A 642 24.87 -10.32 -39.42
CA ALA A 642 25.28 -9.41 -40.49
C ALA A 642 26.45 -8.48 -40.10
N GLU A 643 26.81 -8.39 -38.81
CA GLU A 643 27.90 -7.54 -38.33
C GLU A 643 29.20 -8.33 -38.15
N PRO A 644 30.29 -8.01 -38.89
CA PRO A 644 31.57 -8.71 -38.77
C PRO A 644 32.21 -8.64 -37.37
N ASP A 645 31.88 -7.60 -36.61
CA ASP A 645 32.40 -7.35 -35.27
C ASP A 645 31.63 -8.09 -34.17
N LEU A 646 30.51 -8.77 -34.49
CA LEU A 646 29.67 -9.45 -33.50
C LEU A 646 29.58 -10.95 -33.81
N GLU A 647 29.39 -11.74 -32.76
CA GLU A 647 29.21 -13.19 -32.87
C GLU A 647 27.99 -13.63 -32.05
N LEU A 648 27.09 -14.37 -32.69
CA LEU A 648 25.95 -15.02 -32.04
C LEU A 648 26.43 -16.28 -31.29
N LEU A 649 26.08 -16.40 -30.01
CA LEU A 649 26.59 -17.45 -29.12
C LEU A 649 25.63 -18.63 -28.91
N ALA A 650 24.35 -18.47 -29.24
CA ALA A 650 23.34 -19.53 -29.09
C ALA A 650 22.20 -19.41 -30.11
N PRO A 651 21.57 -20.53 -30.50
CA PRO A 651 20.38 -20.50 -31.35
C PRO A 651 19.21 -19.77 -30.69
N VAL A 652 18.48 -18.96 -31.46
CA VAL A 652 17.29 -18.23 -30.97
C VAL A 652 16.04 -19.10 -31.11
N ALA A 653 15.67 -19.78 -30.02
CA ALA A 653 14.48 -20.64 -29.99
C ALA A 653 13.17 -19.85 -29.77
N LEU A 654 13.19 -18.89 -28.84
CA LEU A 654 12.05 -18.04 -28.49
C LEU A 654 12.39 -16.56 -28.68
N ASN A 655 12.70 -15.87 -27.59
CA ASN A 655 12.73 -14.41 -27.51
C ASN A 655 14.01 -13.87 -26.85
N ILE A 656 15.05 -14.69 -26.72
CA ILE A 656 16.32 -14.31 -26.10
C ILE A 656 17.45 -14.47 -27.13
N VAL A 657 18.29 -13.45 -27.25
CA VAL A 657 19.46 -13.43 -28.13
C VAL A 657 20.71 -13.21 -27.29
N CYS A 658 21.68 -14.10 -27.42
CA CYS A 658 22.97 -14.03 -26.74
C CYS A 658 24.06 -13.84 -27.78
N PHE A 659 24.81 -12.75 -27.69
CA PHE A 659 25.87 -12.40 -28.62
C PHE A 659 26.99 -11.66 -27.89
N HIS A 660 28.17 -11.55 -28.50
CA HIS A 660 29.27 -10.76 -27.96
C HIS A 660 30.06 -10.07 -29.06
N ARG A 661 30.88 -9.11 -28.65
CA ARG A 661 31.87 -8.46 -29.51
C ARG A 661 33.25 -9.01 -29.14
N PRO A 662 33.88 -9.85 -29.98
CA PRO A 662 35.17 -10.45 -29.67
C PRO A 662 36.22 -9.41 -29.27
N GLY A 663 36.90 -9.65 -28.15
CA GLY A 663 37.94 -8.76 -27.62
C GLY A 663 37.44 -7.56 -26.81
N ALA A 664 36.13 -7.37 -26.66
CA ALA A 664 35.53 -6.37 -25.78
C ALA A 664 34.90 -7.00 -24.53
N ASP A 665 34.76 -6.21 -23.47
CA ASP A 665 34.10 -6.63 -22.23
C ASP A 665 32.58 -6.40 -22.31
N SER A 666 31.82 -7.48 -22.40
CA SER A 666 30.35 -7.45 -22.44
C SER A 666 29.74 -6.77 -21.21
N ASP A 667 30.31 -6.93 -20.00
CA ASP A 667 29.76 -6.31 -18.78
C ASP A 667 29.89 -4.79 -18.85
N ARG A 668 31.04 -4.31 -19.31
CA ARG A 668 31.28 -2.88 -19.54
C ARG A 668 30.35 -2.31 -20.61
N ILE A 669 30.21 -2.98 -21.75
CA ILE A 669 29.30 -2.53 -22.82
C ILE A 669 27.88 -2.39 -22.28
N VAL A 670 27.39 -3.40 -21.56
CA VAL A 670 26.04 -3.38 -20.99
C VAL A 670 25.88 -2.24 -19.98
N ALA A 671 26.86 -2.01 -19.11
CA ALA A 671 26.83 -0.91 -18.15
C ALA A 671 26.81 0.46 -18.84
N GLU A 672 27.66 0.69 -19.84
CA GLU A 672 27.70 1.96 -20.59
C GLU A 672 26.38 2.22 -21.34
N LEU A 673 25.76 1.19 -21.92
CA LEU A 673 24.45 1.30 -22.57
C LEU A 673 23.34 1.68 -21.59
N GLN A 674 23.35 1.07 -20.40
CA GLN A 674 22.40 1.36 -19.33
C GLN A 674 22.56 2.80 -18.83
N GLU A 675 23.80 3.21 -18.50
CA GLU A 675 24.11 4.56 -18.01
C GLU A 675 23.81 5.65 -19.02
N ALA A 676 24.00 5.37 -20.32
CA ALA A 676 23.62 6.26 -21.41
C ALA A 676 22.08 6.33 -21.64
N GLY A 677 21.31 5.44 -21.00
CA GLY A 677 19.85 5.41 -21.13
C GLY A 677 19.34 4.88 -22.48
N ILE A 678 20.19 4.24 -23.28
CA ILE A 678 19.87 3.80 -24.66
C ILE A 678 19.10 2.49 -24.64
N ALA A 679 19.65 1.48 -23.97
CA ALA A 679 19.08 0.15 -23.85
C ALA A 679 19.57 -0.50 -22.55
N ALA A 680 18.77 -1.39 -21.98
CA ALA A 680 19.14 -2.13 -20.78
C ALA A 680 19.07 -3.63 -21.02
N PRO A 681 20.00 -4.22 -21.81
CA PRO A 681 20.23 -5.66 -21.81
C PRO A 681 20.86 -6.11 -20.49
N SER A 682 20.97 -7.43 -20.31
CA SER A 682 21.72 -8.06 -19.22
C SER A 682 22.94 -8.82 -19.76
N THR A 683 23.80 -9.34 -18.91
CA THR A 683 24.86 -10.30 -19.31
C THR A 683 24.55 -11.73 -18.85
N THR A 684 25.16 -12.72 -19.51
CA THR A 684 25.21 -14.13 -19.06
C THR A 684 26.49 -14.79 -19.59
N SER A 685 26.74 -16.07 -19.24
CA SER A 685 27.86 -16.85 -19.78
C SER A 685 27.38 -18.01 -20.64
N ILE A 686 27.84 -18.08 -21.89
CA ILE A 686 27.55 -19.18 -22.82
C ILE A 686 28.87 -19.85 -23.20
N GLY A 687 29.03 -21.13 -22.85
CA GLY A 687 30.24 -21.89 -23.18
C GLY A 687 31.54 -21.31 -22.58
N GLY A 688 31.44 -20.50 -21.52
CA GLY A 688 32.58 -19.79 -20.91
C GLY A 688 32.81 -18.38 -21.46
N THR A 689 32.10 -17.97 -22.52
CA THR A 689 32.17 -16.61 -23.09
C THR A 689 31.13 -15.71 -22.43
N GLN A 690 31.51 -14.49 -22.04
CA GLN A 690 30.59 -13.47 -21.52
C GLN A 690 29.76 -12.87 -22.66
N ALA A 691 28.44 -13.01 -22.57
CA ALA A 691 27.49 -12.63 -23.59
C ALA A 691 26.66 -11.42 -23.16
N ILE A 692 26.41 -10.52 -24.11
CA ILE A 692 25.27 -9.61 -24.06
C ILE A 692 24.01 -10.44 -24.30
N ARG A 693 23.10 -10.41 -23.34
CA ARG A 693 21.83 -11.14 -23.35
C ARG A 693 20.67 -10.16 -23.45
N ALA A 694 20.04 -10.13 -24.62
CA ALA A 694 18.85 -9.34 -24.90
C ALA A 694 17.60 -10.25 -24.87
N ALA A 695 16.78 -10.09 -23.84
CA ALA A 695 15.51 -10.80 -23.69
C ALA A 695 14.33 -9.91 -24.08
N ILE A 696 13.74 -10.22 -25.22
CA ILE A 696 12.63 -9.46 -25.79
C ILE A 696 11.32 -9.95 -25.17
N VAL A 697 10.96 -9.41 -24.01
CA VAL A 697 9.72 -9.75 -23.31
C VAL A 697 8.69 -8.62 -23.40
N ASN A 698 9.17 -7.37 -23.44
CA ASN A 698 8.33 -6.19 -23.44
C ASN A 698 7.54 -6.08 -24.76
N HIS A 699 6.21 -6.08 -24.64
CA HIS A 699 5.32 -5.97 -25.80
C HIS A 699 5.47 -4.63 -26.56
N ARG A 700 6.13 -3.62 -25.97
CA ARG A 700 6.38 -2.32 -26.61
C ARG A 700 7.64 -2.30 -27.48
N THR A 701 8.53 -3.27 -27.34
CA THR A 701 9.80 -3.34 -28.09
C THR A 701 9.54 -3.60 -29.58
N ARG A 702 10.28 -2.89 -30.43
CA ARG A 702 10.23 -2.98 -31.90
C ARG A 702 11.62 -3.25 -32.48
N GLU A 703 11.68 -3.57 -33.77
CA GLU A 703 12.94 -3.77 -34.51
C GLU A 703 13.87 -2.54 -34.40
N ASP A 704 13.33 -1.32 -34.49
CA ASP A 704 14.12 -0.10 -34.31
C ASP A 704 14.78 0.00 -32.92
N ASP A 705 14.14 -0.54 -31.88
CA ASP A 705 14.69 -0.52 -30.51
C ASP A 705 15.92 -1.43 -30.41
N VAL A 706 15.86 -2.63 -31.00
CA VAL A 706 17.00 -3.57 -31.00
C VAL A 706 18.10 -3.14 -31.96
N ASN A 707 17.77 -2.49 -33.07
CA ASN A 707 18.76 -1.90 -33.98
C ASN A 707 19.56 -0.79 -33.28
N ARG A 708 18.86 0.13 -32.58
CA ARG A 708 19.52 1.17 -31.78
C ARG A 708 20.46 0.60 -30.72
N MET A 709 20.06 -0.50 -30.07
CA MET A 709 20.93 -1.19 -29.10
C MET A 709 22.20 -1.71 -29.80
N VAL A 710 22.08 -2.39 -30.94
CA VAL A 710 23.24 -2.92 -31.68
C VAL A 710 24.18 -1.79 -32.13
N ASP A 711 23.63 -0.71 -32.67
CA ASP A 711 24.43 0.44 -33.09
C ASP A 711 25.20 1.06 -31.89
N ALA A 712 24.57 1.11 -30.71
CA ALA A 712 25.24 1.55 -29.48
C ALA A 712 26.32 0.57 -29.00
N VAL A 713 26.08 -0.75 -29.08
CA VAL A 713 27.10 -1.78 -28.78
C VAL A 713 28.34 -1.60 -29.65
N LEU A 714 28.16 -1.32 -30.95
CA LEU A 714 29.27 -1.11 -31.88
C LEU A 714 30.02 0.20 -31.62
N ALA A 715 29.33 1.22 -31.13
CA ALA A 715 29.89 2.53 -30.80
C ALA A 715 30.72 2.55 -29.51
N VAL A 716 30.48 1.63 -28.56
CA VAL A 716 31.31 1.49 -27.34
C VAL A 716 32.75 1.14 -27.73
N SER A 717 33.71 1.85 -27.13
CA SER A 717 35.14 1.59 -27.34
C SER A 717 35.49 0.16 -26.91
N ALA A 718 36.15 -0.60 -27.79
CA ALA A 718 36.66 -1.93 -27.46
C ALA A 718 37.78 -1.91 -26.39
N LYS A 719 38.33 -0.72 -26.07
CA LYS A 719 39.39 -0.51 -25.06
C LYS A 719 38.84 0.09 -23.79
#